data_AF-A0A956Y9Q9-F1
#
_entry.id   AF-A0A956Y9Q9-F1
#
_cell.length_a   1.000
_cell.length_b   1.000
_cell.length_c   1.000
_cell.angle_alpha   90.00
_cell.angle_beta   90.00
_cell.angle_gamma   90.00
#
_symmetry.space_group_name_H-M   'P 1'
#
loop_
_entity.id
_entity.type
_entity.pdbx_description
1 polymer ?
#
loop_
_entity_poly.entity_id
_entity_poly.type
_entity_poly.pdbx_seq_one_letter_code
_entity_poly.pdbx_strand_id
1 'polypeptide(L)'
;MTRQTVRIRWLLAGMFATLVVIAAGVAIWAVQPSQSPPLPTQAVLGIDPSSPTSDNTATTSRPVMLPGGIVYYGSLPINGLLPAGDDAVHGIALAGTISASTPIGPLTTATVEETEDTDANGVSAQNSEANGEASENNGRPPISAEQATLDAEFEAGSQTQSAMFVTSPPQATADKPEQPPGTLPVQLTPTPTATAERTRVQINLTPQATNTPQPTRTPWPTSTPLPTIASSVTELYVDASYSGPQTGTAAQPFRTIQQAITSANNGVTIHIQAGVYTEALNLQSKRLTLTGVTGDPSQVVIAGLGFGNPIVQIGGETQSLAYITLRGLRGLNTGVLIEGSGTQSFTSLMFENLEYGIVQRGTGSVRLSHSMLVYAHHAIRVESTAAQFESFNNLILHSARGIYAQGTARIFNNTIAETHRAVEFAGSSGTMRHTILWANKDDLALGGGSYSIQANIVESGEGGQPNTDPMFTRGSNGVYYLLPGSPAVNAGVDQAANLGFGTRTTSITGSADTGLVDLGFHYDAVMRFIHQPRQIYVDGSNTGFQDGTISRPWRTIRSALDMTRLGRSGDVILVAAGTYTENLTISKRDIVLRSQGDPAATILDGNNSGAVITLQASETVIEGFTIQHGTSANGGAVNITTTDGLNIRRAILRGNIIADNTATSSGGAIFAENAQPLIERNILRQNTATQGSAITLRNADGATVRNNLLLNNTGSYALNLLSSSDAILAAFNTFYGNSGGIRNQGGANIVEANILWGNNNANWQDTGATATLTDNLVDALPASQLVSAQSPFVNAAQGNFNLAASSIAIDAALNVSDYPVDDFAGAPRPQDGDGDSSLAADIGAYESPSTMVVIIGDPNAIYVDGSASPGGDGSIGSPYNTISMALVNAVNGDTIRVLPGVYQEPVIIAKSVTLIAEGAGAIIQNQQTAVRVTVADVTVKGFTLQ
;
A
#
# COMPACT_ATOMS: atom_id res chain seq x y z
N MET A 1 6.98 -53.17 35.53
CA MET A 1 5.66 -53.73 35.16
C MET A 1 4.83 -52.55 34.62
N THR A 2 4.05 -52.64 33.54
CA THR A 2 3.71 -53.79 32.68
C THR A 2 3.25 -53.33 31.28
N ARG A 3 3.82 -53.95 30.23
CA ARG A 3 3.19 -54.35 28.94
C ARG A 3 2.53 -53.29 28.01
N GLN A 4 2.98 -53.14 26.75
CA GLN A 4 2.74 -53.97 25.52
C GLN A 4 1.33 -53.75 24.92
N THR A 5 1.07 -53.76 23.59
CA THR A 5 1.89 -53.95 22.35
C THR A 5 1.12 -53.37 21.14
N VAL A 6 1.72 -52.58 20.24
CA VAL A 6 2.35 -52.96 18.95
C VAL A 6 1.44 -53.66 17.92
N ARG A 7 1.26 -53.04 16.73
CA ARG A 7 1.59 -53.56 15.36
C ARG A 7 1.20 -52.53 14.24
N ILE A 8 1.73 -52.54 13.00
CA ILE A 8 3.13 -52.59 12.50
C ILE A 8 3.17 -52.42 10.96
N ARG A 9 4.17 -51.69 10.41
CA ARG A 9 4.51 -51.50 8.96
C ARG A 9 3.43 -50.80 8.11
N TRP A 10 3.74 -50.10 7.02
CA TRP A 10 5.01 -49.88 6.27
C TRP A 10 5.51 -48.42 6.53
N LEU A 11 6.59 -47.86 5.96
CA LEU A 11 7.47 -48.26 4.85
C LEU A 11 8.87 -47.65 5.07
N LEU A 12 9.93 -48.45 5.16
CA LEU A 12 11.31 -47.97 5.36
C LEU A 12 12.33 -48.91 4.69
N ALA A 13 12.44 -48.80 3.36
CA ALA A 13 13.47 -49.46 2.54
C ALA A 13 13.57 -48.70 1.20
N GLY A 14 14.58 -47.85 1.02
CA GLY A 14 14.65 -47.03 -0.20
C GLY A 14 15.72 -45.92 -0.28
N MET A 15 16.60 -45.74 0.72
CA MET A 15 17.67 -44.71 0.66
C MET A 15 19.04 -45.26 1.10
N PHE A 16 19.60 -46.19 0.31
CA PHE A 16 21.02 -46.54 0.34
C PHE A 16 21.45 -47.17 -1.00
N ALA A 17 21.60 -46.33 -2.04
CA ALA A 17 22.19 -46.72 -3.33
C ALA A 17 22.75 -45.50 -4.08
N THR A 18 23.75 -45.75 -4.94
CA THR A 18 24.22 -44.85 -6.01
C THR A 18 24.91 -43.54 -5.60
N LEU A 19 26.13 -43.67 -5.05
CA LEU A 19 27.18 -42.66 -5.21
C LEU A 19 28.49 -43.37 -5.56
N VAL A 20 28.78 -43.53 -6.86
CA VAL A 20 30.06 -43.96 -7.48
C VAL A 20 29.88 -43.96 -9.01
N VAL A 21 30.98 -43.77 -9.77
CA VAL A 21 31.09 -43.52 -11.23
C VAL A 21 30.34 -42.23 -11.70
N ILE A 22 30.88 -41.34 -12.55
CA ILE A 22 32.07 -41.40 -13.42
C ILE A 22 33.02 -40.23 -13.12
N ALA A 23 34.33 -40.53 -13.04
CA ALA A 23 35.40 -39.53 -13.05
C ALA A 23 36.66 -40.07 -13.77
N ALA A 24 36.62 -40.10 -15.11
CA ALA A 24 37.80 -40.29 -15.98
C ALA A 24 37.41 -39.85 -17.41
N GLY A 25 38.12 -38.88 -18.01
CA GLY A 25 37.65 -38.24 -19.24
C GLY A 25 38.65 -37.37 -20.01
N VAL A 26 39.94 -37.67 -19.93
CA VAL A 26 41.04 -37.07 -20.73
C VAL A 26 41.25 -35.55 -20.58
N ALA A 27 42.33 -35.19 -19.89
CA ALA A 27 43.06 -33.95 -20.16
C ALA A 27 44.35 -34.31 -20.91
N ILE A 28 44.74 -33.51 -21.92
CA ILE A 28 46.10 -33.46 -22.50
C ILE A 28 46.27 -32.13 -23.27
N TRP A 29 47.24 -31.31 -22.83
CA TRP A 29 48.07 -30.34 -23.60
C TRP A 29 47.40 -29.20 -24.40
N ALA A 30 47.97 -27.98 -24.50
CA ALA A 30 49.14 -27.38 -23.82
C ALA A 30 49.15 -25.83 -23.88
N VAL A 31 49.86 -25.23 -22.92
CA VAL A 31 50.66 -23.97 -22.94
C VAL A 31 50.26 -22.80 -23.88
N GLN A 32 49.97 -21.65 -23.24
CA GLN A 32 50.23 -20.21 -23.54
C GLN A 32 50.91 -19.76 -24.87
N PRO A 33 50.74 -18.50 -25.33
CA PRO A 33 50.42 -17.28 -24.55
C PRO A 33 49.33 -16.35 -25.14
N SER A 34 49.27 -15.11 -24.63
CA SER A 34 48.38 -14.01 -25.00
C SER A 34 48.64 -13.37 -26.37
N GLN A 35 47.60 -12.79 -26.97
CA GLN A 35 47.62 -11.56 -27.79
C GLN A 35 46.19 -10.98 -27.87
N SER A 36 46.05 -9.66 -28.08
CA SER A 36 44.75 -8.98 -28.20
C SER A 36 44.62 -8.24 -29.54
N PRO A 37 43.53 -8.42 -30.32
CA PRO A 37 43.22 -7.56 -31.47
C PRO A 37 42.66 -6.19 -31.05
N PRO A 38 42.81 -5.12 -31.87
CA PRO A 38 42.60 -3.73 -31.43
C PRO A 38 41.21 -3.14 -31.75
N LEU A 39 40.89 -2.04 -31.08
CA LEU A 39 39.81 -1.11 -31.43
C LEU A 39 40.19 -0.26 -32.67
N PRO A 40 39.24 0.04 -33.60
CA PRO A 40 39.47 1.02 -34.66
C PRO A 40 39.49 2.44 -34.07
N THR A 41 40.46 3.26 -34.51
CA THR A 41 40.61 4.67 -34.09
C THR A 41 40.21 5.61 -35.23
N GLN A 42 39.77 6.83 -34.89
CA GLN A 42 39.34 7.88 -35.82
C GLN A 42 40.43 8.32 -36.81
N ALA A 43 40.01 8.86 -37.96
CA ALA A 43 40.84 9.66 -38.85
C ALA A 43 40.38 11.13 -38.80
N VAL A 44 41.33 12.07 -38.80
CA VAL A 44 41.09 13.53 -38.75
C VAL A 44 41.96 14.23 -39.78
N LEU A 45 41.36 15.09 -40.60
CA LEU A 45 41.94 16.14 -41.47
C LEU A 45 40.75 17.05 -41.86
N GLY A 46 40.76 18.39 -41.80
CA GLY A 46 41.79 19.36 -41.37
C GLY A 46 42.28 20.24 -42.52
N ILE A 47 41.96 21.55 -42.51
CA ILE A 47 42.63 22.65 -43.27
C ILE A 47 42.08 24.03 -42.81
N ASP A 48 42.89 25.08 -42.99
CA ASP A 48 42.77 26.46 -42.48
C ASP A 48 42.14 27.43 -43.54
N PRO A 49 41.65 28.65 -43.20
CA PRO A 49 40.75 29.41 -44.07
C PRO A 49 41.41 30.51 -44.93
N SER A 50 40.77 30.83 -46.05
CA SER A 50 40.91 32.14 -46.74
C SER A 50 39.63 32.52 -47.50
N SER A 51 39.49 33.80 -47.83
CA SER A 51 38.29 34.49 -48.39
C SER A 51 38.79 35.56 -49.39
N PRO A 52 37.98 36.21 -50.27
CA PRO A 52 36.50 36.33 -50.26
C PRO A 52 35.81 36.29 -51.66
N THR A 53 34.58 36.83 -51.72
CA THR A 53 33.73 37.18 -52.91
C THR A 53 33.00 36.04 -53.63
N SER A 54 31.74 36.19 -54.07
CA SER A 54 30.77 37.32 -53.94
C SER A 54 29.31 36.86 -54.13
N ASP A 55 28.39 37.60 -53.51
CA ASP A 55 26.98 37.80 -53.91
C ASP A 55 25.97 36.62 -53.87
N ASN A 56 24.68 36.81 -53.52
CA ASN A 56 23.98 38.02 -53.04
C ASN A 56 22.79 37.65 -52.10
N THR A 57 22.11 38.69 -51.58
CA THR A 57 20.93 38.73 -50.68
C THR A 57 21.22 38.65 -49.17
N ALA A 58 21.04 39.80 -48.51
CA ALA A 58 21.07 40.02 -47.06
C ALA A 58 19.64 39.77 -46.46
N THR A 59 19.37 39.74 -45.15
CA THR A 59 19.98 40.47 -44.03
C THR A 59 20.15 39.65 -42.74
N THR A 60 21.13 40.05 -41.92
CA THR A 60 21.58 39.35 -40.70
C THR A 60 21.03 39.93 -39.40
N SER A 61 20.76 39.07 -38.41
CA SER A 61 20.99 39.38 -36.98
C SER A 61 21.12 38.09 -36.15
N ARG A 62 22.24 37.94 -35.42
CA ARG A 62 22.37 36.95 -34.32
C ARG A 62 21.97 37.61 -32.97
N PRO A 63 22.11 36.98 -31.78
CA PRO A 63 20.98 36.84 -30.88
C PRO A 63 20.97 37.83 -29.71
N VAL A 64 19.79 38.04 -29.13
CA VAL A 64 19.63 38.58 -27.78
C VAL A 64 19.15 37.44 -26.89
N MET A 65 19.85 37.15 -25.79
CA MET A 65 19.28 36.33 -24.72
C MET A 65 18.37 37.18 -23.85
N LEU A 66 17.13 36.72 -23.69
CA LEU A 66 16.30 37.01 -22.52
C LEU A 66 15.76 35.66 -21.99
N PRO A 67 15.65 35.48 -20.66
CA PRO A 67 15.33 34.19 -20.07
C PRO A 67 13.82 33.91 -20.06
N GLY A 68 13.45 32.64 -20.25
CA GLY A 68 12.07 32.14 -20.12
C GLY A 68 11.27 32.20 -21.42
N GLY A 69 11.01 31.02 -22.01
CA GLY A 69 10.22 30.90 -23.24
C GLY A 69 10.07 29.45 -23.66
N ILE A 70 9.07 28.75 -23.11
CA ILE A 70 8.75 27.37 -23.47
C ILE A 70 7.98 27.39 -24.80
N VAL A 71 8.49 26.67 -25.81
CA VAL A 71 7.77 26.44 -27.07
C VAL A 71 6.85 25.24 -26.88
N TYR A 72 5.54 25.47 -26.87
CA TYR A 72 4.55 24.41 -26.92
C TYR A 72 4.57 23.71 -28.28
N TYR A 73 4.66 22.38 -28.27
CA TYR A 73 4.09 21.52 -29.30
C TYR A 73 2.89 20.81 -28.68
N GLY A 74 1.73 20.88 -29.34
CA GLY A 74 0.45 20.51 -28.74
C GLY A 74 0.30 19.00 -28.50
N SER A 75 0.11 18.62 -27.24
CA SER A 75 -0.41 17.30 -26.88
C SER A 75 -1.92 17.24 -27.11
N LEU A 76 -2.40 16.22 -27.81
CA LEU A 76 -3.82 15.86 -27.82
C LEU A 76 -4.21 15.33 -26.42
N PRO A 77 -5.38 15.69 -25.88
CA PRO A 77 -5.84 15.18 -24.59
C PRO A 77 -6.31 13.72 -24.73
N ILE A 78 -5.76 12.83 -23.91
CA ILE A 78 -6.31 11.48 -23.71
C ILE A 78 -7.31 11.57 -22.55
N ASN A 79 -8.60 11.53 -22.87
CA ASN A 79 -9.66 11.25 -21.90
C ASN A 79 -9.99 9.75 -21.94
N GLY A 80 -10.35 9.18 -20.79
CA GLY A 80 -10.74 7.77 -20.68
C GLY A 80 -9.81 6.90 -19.82
N LEU A 81 -9.45 7.35 -18.62
CA LEU A 81 -9.00 6.49 -17.50
C LEU A 81 -9.01 7.28 -16.17
N LEU A 82 -10.14 7.93 -15.86
CA LEU A 82 -10.42 8.59 -14.59
C LEU A 82 -11.88 8.31 -14.18
N PRO A 83 -12.17 7.98 -12.91
CA PRO A 83 -13.52 8.07 -12.38
C PRO A 83 -14.02 9.52 -12.43
N ALA A 84 -15.25 9.73 -12.87
CA ALA A 84 -15.85 11.06 -12.91
C ALA A 84 -16.35 11.46 -11.51
N GLY A 85 -15.50 12.09 -10.70
CA GLY A 85 -15.90 12.47 -9.33
C GLY A 85 -14.81 13.02 -8.41
N ASP A 86 -13.91 13.89 -8.89
CA ASP A 86 -12.97 14.59 -7.98
C ASP A 86 -12.51 15.96 -8.56
N ASP A 87 -13.42 16.94 -8.57
CA ASP A 87 -13.18 18.30 -9.08
C ASP A 87 -12.44 19.17 -8.05
N ALA A 88 -11.27 18.69 -7.60
CA ALA A 88 -10.40 19.37 -6.65
C ALA A 88 -8.91 19.28 -7.03
N VAL A 89 -8.22 20.44 -6.96
CA VAL A 89 -6.75 20.61 -7.14
C VAL A 89 -6.22 20.63 -8.59
N HIS A 90 -6.71 21.58 -9.40
CA HIS A 90 -5.86 22.26 -10.40
C HIS A 90 -6.29 23.73 -10.62
N GLY A 91 -5.81 24.65 -9.77
CA GLY A 91 -6.19 26.07 -9.85
C GLY A 91 -5.29 27.03 -9.08
N ILE A 92 -4.08 27.32 -9.60
CA ILE A 92 -3.28 28.46 -9.12
C ILE A 92 -3.71 29.70 -9.91
N ALA A 93 -4.53 30.55 -9.30
CA ALA A 93 -4.87 31.87 -9.84
C ALA A 93 -4.00 32.96 -9.19
N LEU A 94 -3.38 33.82 -10.01
CA LEU A 94 -2.71 35.04 -9.51
C LEU A 94 -3.76 36.06 -9.04
N ALA A 95 -3.44 36.80 -7.98
CA ALA A 95 -4.32 37.84 -7.45
C ALA A 95 -4.37 39.08 -8.36
N GLY A 96 -5.57 39.62 -8.56
CA GLY A 96 -5.83 40.91 -9.20
C GLY A 96 -7.18 41.48 -8.73
N THR A 97 -7.19 42.74 -8.30
CA THR A 97 -8.38 43.49 -7.87
C THR A 97 -9.24 43.89 -9.10
N ILE A 98 -10.52 44.31 -9.02
CA ILE A 98 -11.12 45.40 -8.22
C ILE A 98 -12.67 45.25 -8.05
N SER A 99 -13.17 45.44 -6.82
CA SER A 99 -14.46 46.03 -6.37
C SER A 99 -15.87 45.56 -6.87
N ALA A 100 -16.57 44.86 -5.96
CA ALA A 100 -17.91 45.16 -5.39
C ALA A 100 -19.22 45.32 -6.23
N SER A 101 -20.24 44.54 -5.84
CA SER A 101 -21.56 45.07 -5.37
C SER A 101 -22.23 44.08 -4.38
N THR A 102 -23.24 44.53 -3.61
CA THR A 102 -23.70 43.93 -2.33
C THR A 102 -24.99 43.05 -2.40
N PRO A 103 -25.33 42.26 -1.34
CA PRO A 103 -26.22 41.09 -1.43
C PRO A 103 -27.67 41.30 -0.95
N ILE A 104 -28.52 40.25 -1.06
CA ILE A 104 -29.85 40.16 -0.45
C ILE A 104 -30.07 38.81 0.24
N GLY A 105 -30.73 38.87 1.40
CA GLY A 105 -31.42 37.80 2.14
C GLY A 105 -32.01 38.42 3.42
N PRO A 106 -32.60 37.67 4.37
CA PRO A 106 -33.28 36.37 4.28
C PRO A 106 -34.80 36.52 4.63
N LEU A 107 -35.54 35.44 4.91
CA LEU A 107 -36.82 35.51 5.64
C LEU A 107 -37.03 34.28 6.55
N THR A 108 -37.82 34.43 7.63
CA THR A 108 -37.88 33.48 8.77
C THR A 108 -39.25 33.46 9.48
N THR A 109 -39.69 32.30 9.98
CA THR A 109 -40.59 32.04 11.14
C THR A 109 -40.46 30.55 11.52
N ALA A 110 -40.19 30.09 12.76
CA ALA A 110 -40.91 30.26 14.05
C ALA A 110 -42.27 29.51 14.07
N THR A 111 -42.69 28.73 15.08
CA THR A 111 -42.48 28.74 16.56
C THR A 111 -42.34 27.30 17.16
N VAL A 112 -41.57 27.03 18.24
CA VAL A 112 -41.89 27.04 19.72
C VAL A 112 -43.10 26.13 20.06
N GLU A 113 -43.05 25.14 20.99
CA GLU A 113 -42.87 25.26 22.47
C GLU A 113 -42.31 23.98 23.18
N GLU A 114 -42.30 23.94 24.53
CA GLU A 114 -41.56 22.98 25.40
C GLU A 114 -42.43 21.94 26.18
N THR A 115 -41.76 21.12 27.03
CA THR A 115 -42.21 20.45 28.29
C THR A 115 -42.67 18.97 28.36
N GLU A 116 -42.08 18.29 29.37
CA GLU A 116 -42.59 17.26 30.32
C GLU A 116 -43.13 15.87 29.88
N ASP A 117 -42.26 14.85 30.00
CA ASP A 117 -42.23 13.78 31.04
C ASP A 117 -43.43 12.79 31.29
N THR A 118 -43.09 11.66 31.91
CA THR A 118 -43.91 10.61 32.57
C THR A 118 -44.57 9.45 31.75
N ASP A 119 -43.97 8.26 31.92
CA ASP A 119 -44.55 6.99 32.42
C ASP A 119 -45.72 6.21 31.75
N ALA A 120 -45.36 4.96 31.37
CA ALA A 120 -45.97 3.67 31.76
C ALA A 120 -47.30 3.13 31.15
N ASN A 121 -47.16 2.00 30.44
CA ASN A 121 -47.94 0.73 30.49
C ASN A 121 -49.49 0.70 30.51
N GLY A 122 -50.13 -0.05 29.59
CA GLY A 122 -51.59 -0.31 29.68
C GLY A 122 -52.29 -1.31 28.74
N VAL A 123 -51.87 -2.60 28.71
CA VAL A 123 -52.71 -3.83 28.55
C VAL A 123 -53.97 -3.85 27.64
N SER A 124 -54.02 -4.77 26.66
CA SER A 124 -55.08 -5.81 26.53
C SER A 124 -54.83 -6.78 25.34
N ALA A 125 -55.58 -7.88 25.24
CA ALA A 125 -55.28 -9.04 24.37
C ALA A 125 -56.56 -9.68 23.77
N GLN A 126 -56.41 -10.61 22.79
CA GLN A 126 -57.27 -11.77 22.41
C GLN A 126 -56.95 -12.22 20.95
N ASN A 127 -57.19 -13.47 20.47
CA ASN A 127 -57.28 -14.82 21.08
C ASN A 127 -57.31 -15.92 19.97
N SER A 128 -57.13 -17.21 20.34
CA SER A 128 -57.69 -18.44 19.67
C SER A 128 -57.17 -18.85 18.25
N GLU A 129 -57.17 -20.11 17.78
CA GLU A 129 -57.32 -21.44 18.44
C GLU A 129 -56.83 -22.66 17.58
N ALA A 130 -56.33 -23.70 18.27
CA ALA A 130 -56.66 -25.14 18.17
C ALA A 130 -56.15 -26.14 17.06
N ASN A 131 -55.68 -27.30 17.58
CA ASN A 131 -55.73 -28.70 17.10
C ASN A 131 -54.77 -29.24 15.99
N GLY A 132 -54.25 -30.49 16.09
CA GLY A 132 -54.35 -31.46 17.20
C GLY A 132 -53.74 -32.87 16.95
N GLU A 133 -53.80 -33.73 17.99
CA GLU A 133 -53.53 -35.20 18.06
C GLU A 133 -52.08 -35.75 17.95
N ALA A 134 -51.66 -36.85 18.60
CA ALA A 134 -52.12 -37.55 19.84
C ALA A 134 -51.13 -38.66 20.29
N SER A 135 -51.10 -39.00 21.61
CA SER A 135 -50.58 -40.25 22.24
C SER A 135 -49.07 -40.57 22.09
N GLU A 136 -48.25 -41.02 23.07
CA GLU A 136 -48.23 -41.15 24.55
C GLU A 136 -46.75 -41.57 24.92
N ASN A 137 -46.24 -41.84 26.13
CA ASN A 137 -46.68 -41.96 27.54
C ASN A 137 -45.40 -41.81 28.43
N ASN A 138 -45.35 -41.69 29.77
CA ASN A 138 -46.28 -41.57 30.91
C ASN A 138 -45.48 -40.88 32.06
N GLY A 139 -46.06 -40.66 33.26
CA GLY A 139 -45.32 -40.35 34.49
C GLY A 139 -45.65 -38.99 35.15
N ARG A 140 -46.48 -39.00 36.19
CA ARG A 140 -46.97 -37.86 36.99
C ARG A 140 -47.29 -38.37 38.43
N PRO A 141 -47.57 -37.57 39.49
CA PRO A 141 -47.63 -36.10 39.63
C PRO A 141 -46.88 -35.59 40.92
N PRO A 142 -47.14 -34.38 41.50
CA PRO A 142 -46.18 -33.65 42.37
C PRO A 142 -46.70 -33.31 43.80
N ILE A 143 -45.91 -32.54 44.58
CA ILE A 143 -46.29 -31.65 45.71
C ILE A 143 -45.04 -30.84 46.17
N SER A 144 -45.08 -29.71 46.89
CA SER A 144 -46.04 -28.58 46.99
C SER A 144 -45.39 -27.42 47.78
N ALA A 145 -46.12 -26.31 47.97
CA ALA A 145 -45.62 -25.03 48.53
C ALA A 145 -45.59 -24.94 50.08
N GLU A 146 -45.37 -23.71 50.57
CA GLU A 146 -45.63 -23.17 51.93
C GLU A 146 -44.55 -23.48 53.03
N GLN A 147 -43.91 -22.44 53.60
CA GLN A 147 -44.22 -21.73 54.87
C GLN A 147 -43.42 -22.29 56.07
N ALA A 148 -43.11 -21.55 57.14
CA ALA A 148 -43.01 -20.10 57.38
C ALA A 148 -42.33 -19.87 58.76
N THR A 149 -41.97 -18.61 59.07
CA THR A 149 -41.65 -18.12 60.44
C THR A 149 -40.39 -18.75 61.12
N LEU A 150 -39.82 -18.22 62.21
CA LEU A 150 -40.24 -17.17 63.16
C LEU A 150 -38.98 -16.42 63.69
N ASP A 151 -39.13 -15.17 64.12
CA ASP A 151 -38.21 -14.40 65.02
C ASP A 151 -36.74 -14.13 64.58
N ALA A 152 -36.04 -13.11 65.09
CA ALA A 152 -36.43 -11.78 65.60
C ALA A 152 -35.19 -10.85 65.71
N GLU A 153 -35.44 -9.54 65.76
CA GLU A 153 -34.71 -8.51 66.54
C GLU A 153 -33.16 -8.35 66.49
N PHE A 154 -32.78 -7.19 65.92
CA PHE A 154 -32.02 -6.10 66.57
C PHE A 154 -30.47 -5.95 66.42
N GLU A 155 -30.13 -4.82 65.77
CA GLU A 155 -28.91 -3.98 65.83
C GLU A 155 -27.47 -4.56 65.66
N ALA A 156 -26.55 -3.63 65.40
CA ALA A 156 -25.13 -3.86 65.15
C ALA A 156 -24.26 -3.24 66.25
N GLY A 157 -23.05 -3.77 66.49
CA GLY A 157 -22.05 -2.99 67.24
C GLY A 157 -20.87 -3.73 67.89
N SER A 158 -19.79 -3.92 67.13
CA SER A 158 -18.37 -3.62 67.49
C SER A 158 -17.68 -4.26 68.73
N GLN A 159 -16.33 -4.25 68.72
CA GLN A 159 -15.40 -4.63 69.82
C GLN A 159 -15.34 -6.16 70.13
N THR A 160 -14.25 -6.84 70.52
CA THR A 160 -12.78 -6.61 70.65
C THR A 160 -12.05 -7.85 70.05
N GLN A 161 -10.87 -7.81 69.42
CA GLN A 161 -9.49 -7.47 69.81
C GLN A 161 -8.70 -8.47 70.71
N SER A 162 -7.60 -9.02 70.14
CA SER A 162 -6.26 -9.28 70.74
C SER A 162 -5.87 -10.63 71.41
N ALA A 163 -4.54 -10.93 71.34
CA ALA A 163 -3.71 -11.99 71.97
C ALA A 163 -3.30 -13.24 71.12
N MET A 164 -2.06 -13.80 71.17
CA MET A 164 -0.71 -13.26 71.49
C MET A 164 0.46 -14.26 71.17
N PHE A 165 1.69 -13.72 70.98
CA PHE A 165 3.04 -14.31 71.21
C PHE A 165 3.72 -15.34 70.26
N VAL A 166 4.99 -15.64 70.58
CA VAL A 166 6.14 -15.99 69.69
C VAL A 166 7.14 -16.92 70.40
N THR A 167 7.87 -17.79 69.67
CA THR A 167 9.20 -18.35 70.08
C THR A 167 10.09 -18.78 68.89
N SER A 168 11.39 -19.00 69.16
CA SER A 168 12.51 -19.38 68.26
C SER A 168 13.48 -20.31 69.04
N PRO A 169 14.77 -20.55 68.70
CA PRO A 169 15.53 -20.60 67.43
C PRO A 169 16.22 -21.99 67.28
N PRO A 170 17.41 -22.13 66.62
CA PRO A 170 18.69 -22.03 67.38
C PRO A 170 19.87 -21.37 66.62
N GLN A 171 21.03 -21.25 67.30
CA GLN A 171 22.26 -20.58 66.84
C GLN A 171 23.29 -21.51 66.15
N ALA A 172 24.37 -20.91 65.61
CA ALA A 172 25.54 -21.56 65.01
C ALA A 172 26.77 -21.67 65.95
N THR A 173 27.72 -22.53 65.58
CA THR A 173 29.08 -22.71 66.14
C THR A 173 30.04 -23.19 65.02
N ALA A 174 31.36 -22.93 64.99
CA ALA A 174 32.21 -21.95 65.71
C ALA A 174 33.59 -21.78 65.01
N ASP A 175 34.31 -20.70 65.39
CA ASP A 175 35.78 -20.46 65.38
C ASP A 175 36.68 -20.41 64.11
N LYS A 176 37.15 -19.17 63.80
CA LYS A 176 38.54 -18.62 63.67
C LYS A 176 39.79 -19.53 63.39
N PRO A 177 40.95 -18.98 62.91
CA PRO A 177 41.23 -17.67 62.24
C PRO A 177 42.26 -17.73 61.05
N GLU A 178 42.78 -16.55 60.63
CA GLU A 178 44.06 -16.27 59.93
C GLU A 178 44.22 -16.28 58.37
N GLN A 179 45.15 -15.44 57.90
CA GLN A 179 45.73 -15.25 56.54
C GLN A 179 47.29 -15.40 56.68
N PRO A 180 48.18 -15.23 55.67
CA PRO A 180 48.04 -14.92 54.22
C PRO A 180 48.76 -15.93 53.25
N PRO A 181 49.77 -15.60 52.40
CA PRO A 181 49.61 -15.43 50.94
C PRO A 181 50.51 -16.30 50.01
N GLY A 182 50.25 -16.32 48.68
CA GLY A 182 51.34 -16.47 47.67
C GLY A 182 51.06 -17.21 46.34
N THR A 183 51.36 -16.52 45.22
CA THR A 183 52.00 -17.01 43.95
C THR A 183 51.57 -18.30 43.19
N LEU A 184 50.95 -18.13 41.99
CA LEU A 184 51.47 -18.40 40.60
C LEU A 184 52.30 -19.68 40.26
N PRO A 185 52.44 -20.16 38.98
CA PRO A 185 51.74 -19.83 37.68
C PRO A 185 51.47 -21.06 36.71
N VAL A 186 51.14 -20.79 35.42
CA VAL A 186 51.43 -21.59 34.15
C VAL A 186 50.34 -22.47 33.45
N GLN A 187 49.92 -21.99 32.25
CA GLN A 187 49.59 -22.61 30.93
C GLN A 187 48.55 -23.75 30.65
N LEU A 188 47.58 -23.38 29.77
CA LEU A 188 47.16 -24.01 28.48
C LEU A 188 46.35 -25.35 28.37
N THR A 189 45.04 -25.21 28.09
CA THR A 189 44.21 -25.91 27.05
C THR A 189 43.98 -27.45 27.12
N PRO A 190 42.92 -28.05 26.48
CA PRO A 190 41.97 -27.50 25.50
C PRO A 190 40.46 -27.67 25.81
N THR A 191 39.61 -27.22 24.87
CA THR A 191 38.13 -27.25 24.91
C THR A 191 37.53 -28.34 24.01
N PRO A 192 36.31 -28.86 24.30
CA PRO A 192 35.39 -29.24 23.21
C PRO A 192 33.88 -28.99 23.47
N THR A 193 33.17 -28.49 22.45
CA THR A 193 31.71 -28.64 22.15
C THR A 193 30.63 -28.22 23.19
N ALA A 194 29.43 -27.73 22.83
CA ALA A 194 28.85 -27.25 21.57
C ALA A 194 27.62 -26.34 21.89
N THR A 195 27.17 -25.47 20.98
CA THR A 195 25.97 -25.63 20.10
C THR A 195 25.90 -24.42 19.15
N ALA A 196 25.25 -24.55 17.98
CA ALA A 196 25.42 -23.62 16.86
C ALA A 196 24.61 -22.30 16.97
N GLU A 197 25.31 -21.16 16.92
CA GLU A 197 24.77 -19.89 16.43
C GLU A 197 24.93 -19.78 14.90
N ARG A 198 24.09 -18.96 14.25
CA ARG A 198 24.17 -18.74 12.79
C ARG A 198 25.40 -17.91 12.43
N THR A 199 26.37 -18.51 11.74
CA THR A 199 27.51 -17.80 11.19
C THR A 199 27.07 -16.72 10.20
N ARG A 200 27.14 -15.44 10.61
CA ARG A 200 27.06 -14.32 9.66
C ARG A 200 28.24 -14.43 8.70
N VAL A 201 27.96 -14.62 7.42
CA VAL A 201 28.97 -14.40 6.38
C VAL A 201 29.30 -12.91 6.40
N GLN A 202 30.49 -12.55 6.89
CA GLN A 202 31.06 -11.24 6.59
C GLN A 202 31.38 -11.22 5.09
N ILE A 203 30.46 -10.67 4.30
CA ILE A 203 30.77 -10.28 2.93
C ILE A 203 31.74 -9.10 3.04
N ASN A 204 33.04 -9.39 3.02
CA ASN A 204 34.08 -8.39 2.80
C ASN A 204 33.91 -7.86 1.37
N LEU A 205 33.00 -6.88 1.22
CA LEU A 205 32.92 -6.00 0.07
C LEU A 205 34.20 -5.16 0.01
N THR A 206 35.28 -5.79 -0.45
CA THR A 206 36.46 -5.11 -0.95
C THR A 206 35.97 -4.25 -2.11
N PRO A 207 36.01 -2.91 -2.05
CA PRO A 207 35.44 -2.10 -3.12
C PRO A 207 36.23 -2.34 -4.40
N GLN A 208 35.62 -3.02 -5.38
CA GLN A 208 36.16 -2.96 -6.74
C GLN A 208 36.02 -1.52 -7.20
N ALA A 209 37.15 -0.83 -7.29
CA ALA A 209 37.23 0.52 -7.82
C ALA A 209 36.86 0.49 -9.31
N THR A 210 35.58 0.73 -9.60
CA THR A 210 35.19 1.26 -10.90
C THR A 210 35.88 2.62 -11.05
N ASN A 211 36.66 2.79 -12.12
CA ASN A 211 37.45 4.01 -12.33
C ASN A 211 36.59 5.18 -12.85
N THR A 212 35.46 5.46 -12.19
CA THR A 212 34.92 6.81 -12.15
C THR A 212 35.93 7.70 -11.42
N PRO A 213 36.23 8.91 -11.91
CA PRO A 213 37.11 9.82 -11.18
C PRO A 213 36.57 10.09 -9.77
N GLN A 214 37.39 9.89 -8.74
CA GLN A 214 37.05 10.46 -7.43
C GLN A 214 36.89 11.98 -7.60
N PRO A 215 35.88 12.62 -6.98
CA PRO A 215 35.86 14.06 -6.87
C PRO A 215 37.16 14.49 -6.20
N THR A 216 37.97 15.28 -6.90
CA THR A 216 39.31 15.66 -6.44
C THR A 216 39.21 16.31 -5.07
N ARG A 217 39.86 15.69 -4.08
CA ARG A 217 39.86 16.13 -2.68
C ARG A 217 40.44 17.53 -2.55
N THR A 218 39.58 18.55 -2.68
CA THR A 218 39.91 19.93 -2.33
C THR A 218 40.43 19.93 -0.90
N PRO A 219 41.69 20.34 -0.65
CA PRO A 219 42.15 20.53 0.72
C PRO A 219 41.21 21.50 1.43
N TRP A 220 40.91 21.25 2.71
CA TRP A 220 40.18 22.21 3.53
C TRP A 220 40.86 23.57 3.40
N PRO A 221 40.13 24.67 3.11
CA PRO A 221 40.72 25.99 3.19
C PRO A 221 41.23 26.19 4.62
N THR A 222 42.52 26.44 4.77
CA THR A 222 43.15 26.70 6.07
C THR A 222 42.36 27.78 6.79
N SER A 223 41.90 27.49 8.01
CA SER A 223 40.85 28.26 8.67
C SER A 223 41.23 29.73 8.86
N THR A 224 40.75 30.58 7.96
CA THR A 224 40.42 31.96 8.30
C THR A 224 39.52 31.92 9.53
N PRO A 225 39.81 32.68 10.60
CA PRO A 225 38.92 32.74 11.75
C PRO A 225 37.49 33.07 11.32
N LEU A 226 36.51 32.30 11.81
CA LEU A 226 35.10 32.63 11.60
C LEU A 226 34.85 34.04 12.18
N PRO A 227 34.12 34.91 11.47
CA PRO A 227 33.92 36.28 11.91
C PRO A 227 33.20 36.29 13.27
N THR A 228 33.77 36.96 14.26
CA THR A 228 33.17 37.06 15.59
C THR A 228 31.86 37.84 15.51
N ILE A 229 30.74 37.14 15.66
CA ILE A 229 29.41 37.71 15.46
C ILE A 229 29.03 38.54 16.69
N ALA A 230 28.58 39.78 16.44
CA ALA A 230 28.19 40.71 17.49
C ALA A 230 27.05 40.15 18.36
N SER A 231 27.08 40.46 19.65
CA SER A 231 26.09 39.98 20.63
C SER A 231 24.66 40.47 20.41
N SER A 232 24.47 41.46 19.51
CA SER A 232 23.16 41.96 19.08
C SER A 232 22.53 41.17 17.92
N VAL A 233 23.23 40.19 17.34
CA VAL A 233 22.70 39.38 16.24
C VAL A 233 21.83 38.25 16.78
N THR A 234 20.57 38.22 16.33
CA THR A 234 19.54 37.23 16.71
C THR A 234 19.30 36.16 15.64
N GLU A 235 19.74 36.40 14.40
CA GLU A 235 19.47 35.54 13.24
C GLU A 235 20.76 35.27 12.45
N LEU A 236 20.90 34.05 11.94
CA LEU A 236 21.93 33.65 10.98
C LEU A 236 21.32 32.85 9.84
N TYR A 237 21.96 32.88 8.68
CA TYR A 237 21.47 32.30 7.43
C TYR A 237 22.48 31.30 6.87
N VAL A 238 21.98 30.19 6.32
CA VAL A 238 22.78 29.07 5.78
C VAL A 238 22.28 28.66 4.40
N ASP A 239 23.18 28.55 3.42
CA ASP A 239 22.90 28.12 2.04
C ASP A 239 24.11 27.32 1.48
N ALA A 240 23.90 26.02 1.22
CA ALA A 240 24.92 25.13 0.68
C ALA A 240 25.44 25.54 -0.72
N SER A 241 24.65 26.28 -1.51
CA SER A 241 25.00 26.72 -2.86
C SER A 241 25.84 28.00 -2.89
N TYR A 242 25.84 28.77 -1.80
CA TYR A 242 26.38 30.12 -1.77
C TYR A 242 27.92 30.14 -1.82
N SER A 243 28.49 30.69 -2.89
CA SER A 243 29.94 30.66 -3.17
C SER A 243 30.74 31.86 -2.62
N GLY A 244 30.07 32.93 -2.17
CA GLY A 244 30.72 34.20 -1.79
C GLY A 244 31.35 34.24 -0.38
N PRO A 245 31.72 35.45 0.10
CA PRO A 245 32.17 35.70 1.47
C PRO A 245 31.06 35.42 2.48
N GLN A 246 31.38 34.75 3.59
CA GLN A 246 30.39 34.26 4.56
C GLN A 246 30.44 35.12 5.83
N THR A 247 29.36 35.82 6.16
CA THR A 247 29.18 36.55 7.43
C THR A 247 27.98 36.07 8.24
N GLY A 248 27.19 35.14 7.70
CA GLY A 248 25.97 34.62 8.31
C GLY A 248 24.75 35.51 8.12
N THR A 249 24.87 36.65 7.44
CA THR A 249 23.72 37.50 7.07
C THR A 249 22.98 36.91 5.86
N ALA A 250 21.71 37.27 5.64
CA ALA A 250 20.91 36.76 4.51
C ALA A 250 21.54 37.01 3.13
N ALA A 251 22.33 38.08 2.97
CA ALA A 251 23.05 38.39 1.73
C ALA A 251 24.44 37.70 1.63
N GLN A 252 24.92 37.09 2.71
CA GLN A 252 26.23 36.46 2.83
C GLN A 252 26.18 35.25 3.79
N PRO A 253 25.34 34.23 3.51
CA PRO A 253 25.09 33.12 4.42
C PRO A 253 26.34 32.24 4.64
N PHE A 254 26.28 31.37 5.66
CA PHE A 254 27.24 30.28 5.81
C PHE A 254 26.92 29.12 4.85
N ARG A 255 27.94 28.37 4.44
CA ARG A 255 27.78 27.20 3.56
C ARG A 255 27.38 25.91 4.30
N THR A 256 27.68 25.83 5.60
CA THR A 256 27.33 24.67 6.43
C THR A 256 26.67 25.12 7.73
N ILE A 257 25.76 24.30 8.24
CA ILE A 257 24.98 24.56 9.45
C ILE A 257 25.92 24.57 10.67
N GLN A 258 26.92 23.69 10.72
CA GLN A 258 27.92 23.67 11.78
C GLN A 258 28.77 24.96 11.82
N GLN A 259 29.05 25.61 10.69
CA GLN A 259 29.73 26.91 10.67
C GLN A 259 28.87 28.00 11.32
N ALA A 260 27.56 27.99 11.07
CA ALA A 260 26.63 28.90 11.75
C ALA A 260 26.55 28.60 13.27
N ILE A 261 26.39 27.33 13.67
CA ILE A 261 26.35 26.90 15.08
C ILE A 261 27.62 27.35 15.84
N THR A 262 28.80 27.15 15.26
CA THR A 262 30.08 27.54 15.88
C THR A 262 30.19 29.06 16.04
N SER A 263 29.63 29.84 15.09
CA SER A 263 29.67 31.30 15.10
C SER A 263 28.54 31.95 15.94
N ALA A 264 27.48 31.20 16.26
CA ALA A 264 26.27 31.72 16.89
C ALA A 264 26.43 32.08 18.37
N ASN A 265 25.69 33.09 18.82
CA ASN A 265 25.47 33.41 20.24
C ASN A 265 24.27 32.62 20.79
N ASN A 266 24.12 32.55 22.12
CA ASN A 266 22.95 31.89 22.72
C ASN A 266 21.67 32.71 22.46
N GLY A 267 20.60 32.03 22.05
CA GLY A 267 19.33 32.62 21.66
C GLY A 267 19.18 32.90 20.15
N VAL A 268 20.21 32.60 19.34
CA VAL A 268 20.19 32.81 17.89
C VAL A 268 19.31 31.79 17.17
N THR A 269 18.56 32.27 16.17
CA THR A 269 17.87 31.44 15.17
C THR A 269 18.74 31.27 13.93
N ILE A 270 18.87 30.05 13.44
CA ILE A 270 19.62 29.68 12.23
C ILE A 270 18.62 29.25 11.17
N HIS A 271 18.48 30.09 10.15
CA HIS A 271 17.62 29.91 8.98
C HIS A 271 18.38 29.13 7.91
N ILE A 272 17.86 27.96 7.53
CA ILE A 272 18.51 27.03 6.61
C ILE A 272 17.75 27.00 5.29
N GLN A 273 18.44 27.40 4.21
CA GLN A 273 17.93 27.38 2.84
C GLN A 273 17.75 25.94 2.35
N ALA A 274 16.81 25.73 1.43
CA ALA A 274 16.60 24.46 0.75
C ALA A 274 17.92 23.90 0.16
N GLY A 275 18.23 22.64 0.43
CA GLY A 275 19.50 22.01 0.06
C GLY A 275 19.76 20.68 0.78
N VAL A 276 20.84 20.01 0.37
CA VAL A 276 21.34 18.79 1.00
C VAL A 276 22.67 19.09 1.68
N TYR A 277 22.70 18.91 3.00
CA TYR A 277 23.82 19.23 3.88
C TYR A 277 24.46 17.93 4.39
N THR A 278 25.66 17.59 3.91
CA THR A 278 26.40 16.40 4.35
C THR A 278 27.36 16.76 5.49
N GLU A 279 26.79 16.90 6.70
CA GLU A 279 27.52 17.23 7.93
C GLU A 279 26.85 16.61 9.16
N ALA A 280 27.51 16.72 10.32
CA ALA A 280 26.96 16.35 11.63
C ALA A 280 27.08 17.54 12.59
N LEU A 281 26.06 17.75 13.41
CA LEU A 281 25.84 18.96 14.21
C LEU A 281 26.09 18.71 15.70
N ASN A 282 26.99 19.50 16.29
CA ASN A 282 27.20 19.54 17.74
C ASN A 282 26.57 20.81 18.34
N LEU A 283 25.49 20.62 19.11
CA LEU A 283 24.75 21.65 19.84
C LEU A 283 25.04 21.61 21.36
N GLN A 284 26.09 20.94 21.82
CA GLN A 284 26.29 20.61 23.24
C GLN A 284 26.45 21.83 24.17
N SER A 285 26.93 22.97 23.66
CA SER A 285 27.31 24.14 24.49
C SER A 285 26.68 25.47 24.02
N LYS A 286 25.56 25.42 23.29
CA LYS A 286 24.84 26.58 22.77
C LYS A 286 23.34 26.42 22.98
N ARG A 287 22.59 27.50 23.17
CA ARG A 287 21.11 27.51 23.14
C ARG A 287 20.66 28.08 21.80
N LEU A 288 20.11 27.27 20.89
CA LEU A 288 19.81 27.68 19.50
C LEU A 288 18.44 27.23 19.01
N THR A 289 17.93 27.94 18.01
CA THR A 289 16.81 27.51 17.16
C THR A 289 17.35 27.24 15.75
N LEU A 290 17.09 26.07 15.17
CA LEU A 290 17.44 25.74 13.78
C LEU A 290 16.14 25.52 13.00
N THR A 291 15.96 26.21 11.88
CA THR A 291 14.72 26.13 11.09
C THR A 291 14.98 26.12 9.59
N GLY A 292 14.33 25.21 8.87
CA GLY A 292 14.20 25.32 7.41
C GLY A 292 13.29 26.50 7.03
N VAL A 293 13.71 27.30 6.05
CA VAL A 293 12.97 28.53 5.66
C VAL A 293 11.70 28.29 4.84
N THR A 294 11.51 27.08 4.32
CA THR A 294 10.44 26.71 3.39
C THR A 294 9.10 26.39 4.06
N GLY A 295 9.09 26.11 5.37
CA GLY A 295 7.96 25.46 6.04
C GLY A 295 7.76 23.98 5.63
N ASP A 296 8.56 23.47 4.70
CA ASP A 296 8.51 22.12 4.15
C ASP A 296 9.83 21.38 4.47
N PRO A 297 9.82 20.41 5.40
CA PRO A 297 11.03 19.67 5.80
C PRO A 297 11.65 18.82 4.68
N SER A 298 10.92 18.51 3.59
CA SER A 298 11.46 17.76 2.45
C SER A 298 12.62 18.50 1.76
N GLN A 299 12.64 19.84 1.87
CA GLN A 299 13.56 20.73 1.16
C GLN A 299 14.91 20.91 1.87
N VAL A 300 14.99 20.64 3.18
CA VAL A 300 16.22 20.81 3.98
C VAL A 300 16.65 19.45 4.53
N VAL A 301 17.58 18.79 3.84
CA VAL A 301 18.04 17.43 4.18
C VAL A 301 19.43 17.46 4.78
N ILE A 302 19.56 17.06 6.05
CA ILE A 302 20.85 16.79 6.68
C ILE A 302 21.16 15.30 6.54
N ALA A 303 22.26 14.99 5.88
CA ALA A 303 22.59 13.64 5.41
C ALA A 303 23.85 13.09 6.10
N GLY A 304 23.68 12.18 7.06
CA GLY A 304 24.77 11.52 7.81
C GLY A 304 25.57 10.47 7.02
N LEU A 305 25.56 10.54 5.69
CA LEU A 305 26.08 9.51 4.77
C LEU A 305 27.61 9.45 4.81
N GLY A 306 28.14 8.59 5.70
CA GLY A 306 29.58 8.38 5.89
C GLY A 306 30.26 9.41 6.81
N PHE A 307 29.51 10.34 7.40
CA PHE A 307 30.03 11.39 8.28
C PHE A 307 29.17 11.49 9.55
N GLY A 308 29.79 11.25 10.72
CA GLY A 308 29.19 11.48 12.03
C GLY A 308 28.18 10.43 12.51
N ASN A 309 28.26 10.12 13.79
CA ASN A 309 27.18 9.48 14.55
C ASN A 309 27.22 10.06 15.97
N PRO A 310 26.18 10.76 16.44
CA PRO A 310 24.89 11.05 15.78
C PRO A 310 25.01 12.05 14.61
N ILE A 311 23.91 12.29 13.90
CA ILE A 311 23.74 13.41 12.97
C ILE A 311 23.57 14.73 13.75
N VAL A 312 22.86 14.71 14.88
CA VAL A 312 22.72 15.85 15.81
C VAL A 312 22.98 15.41 17.25
N GLN A 313 23.89 16.09 17.96
CA GLN A 313 24.19 15.85 19.37
C GLN A 313 23.81 17.05 20.26
N ILE A 314 23.04 16.80 21.32
CA ILE A 314 22.53 17.83 22.25
C ILE A 314 22.94 17.48 23.68
N GLY A 315 23.67 18.40 24.34
CA GLY A 315 24.43 18.11 25.57
C GLY A 315 23.94 18.76 26.87
N GLY A 316 23.08 19.78 26.83
CA GLY A 316 22.68 20.48 28.07
C GLY A 316 21.60 21.54 27.86
N GLU A 317 21.84 22.45 26.93
CA GLU A 317 20.98 23.62 26.69
C GLU A 317 19.65 23.29 25.98
N THR A 318 18.72 24.25 26.03
CA THR A 318 17.42 24.20 25.33
C THR A 318 17.60 24.43 23.83
N GLN A 319 17.24 23.46 22.99
CA GLN A 319 17.22 23.62 21.53
C GLN A 319 15.79 23.64 20.99
N SER A 320 15.62 24.26 19.82
CA SER A 320 14.50 23.95 18.93
C SER A 320 14.98 23.62 17.52
N LEU A 321 14.43 22.56 16.93
CA LEU A 321 14.65 22.18 15.52
C LEU A 321 13.28 22.13 14.82
N ALA A 322 13.18 22.77 13.65
CA ALA A 322 11.95 22.84 12.86
C ALA A 322 12.19 22.69 11.35
N TYR A 323 11.27 22.03 10.64
CA TYR A 323 11.25 21.94 9.17
C TYR A 323 12.55 21.40 8.55
N ILE A 324 13.06 20.28 9.08
CA ILE A 324 14.31 19.63 8.66
C ILE A 324 14.11 18.11 8.53
N THR A 325 14.67 17.53 7.47
CA THR A 325 14.84 16.07 7.31
C THR A 325 16.22 15.63 7.80
N LEU A 326 16.27 14.60 8.66
CA LEU A 326 17.49 13.89 9.07
C LEU A 326 17.53 12.51 8.40
N ARG A 327 18.44 12.32 7.43
CA ARG A 327 18.59 11.08 6.66
C ARG A 327 19.94 10.42 6.93
N GLY A 328 19.98 9.11 7.11
CA GLY A 328 21.22 8.37 7.32
C GLY A 328 21.22 6.97 6.70
N LEU A 329 22.01 6.09 7.33
CA LEU A 329 22.10 4.66 7.05
C LEU A 329 21.70 3.87 8.31
N ARG A 330 20.67 3.02 8.17
CA ARG A 330 20.26 2.05 9.19
C ARG A 330 21.42 1.09 9.52
N GLY A 331 21.57 0.74 10.80
CA GLY A 331 22.77 0.06 11.31
C GLY A 331 23.96 0.98 11.60
N LEU A 332 23.92 2.27 11.27
CA LEU A 332 25.04 3.21 11.48
C LEU A 332 24.67 4.52 12.18
N ASN A 333 23.70 5.29 11.68
CA ASN A 333 23.45 6.66 12.17
C ASN A 333 22.29 6.73 13.19
N THR A 334 22.52 7.44 14.30
CA THR A 334 21.47 8.05 15.13
C THR A 334 21.13 9.43 14.59
N GLY A 335 19.84 9.77 14.46
CA GLY A 335 19.37 11.10 14.05
C GLY A 335 19.69 12.17 15.09
N VAL A 336 18.99 12.14 16.23
CA VAL A 336 19.24 13.03 17.37
C VAL A 336 19.63 12.22 18.62
N LEU A 337 20.74 12.58 19.25
CA LEU A 337 21.18 12.07 20.55
C LEU A 337 21.12 13.19 21.59
N ILE A 338 20.44 12.94 22.71
CA ILE A 338 20.15 13.92 23.76
C ILE A 338 20.69 13.41 25.08
N GLU A 339 21.75 14.06 25.57
CA GLU A 339 22.49 13.66 26.78
C GLU A 339 22.31 14.68 27.93
N GLY A 340 21.71 15.85 27.62
CA GLY A 340 21.50 16.95 28.56
C GLY A 340 20.17 16.99 29.32
N SER A 341 20.07 17.91 30.28
CA SER A 341 18.89 18.14 31.13
C SER A 341 17.96 19.27 30.66
N GLY A 342 18.33 20.06 29.66
CA GLY A 342 17.51 21.13 29.09
C GLY A 342 16.29 20.63 28.32
N THR A 343 15.33 21.53 28.08
CA THR A 343 14.09 21.21 27.34
C THR A 343 14.34 21.26 25.83
N GLN A 344 13.89 20.26 25.08
CA GLN A 344 14.07 20.17 23.63
C GLN A 344 12.71 20.21 22.93
N SER A 345 12.58 21.06 21.91
CA SER A 345 11.35 21.20 21.12
C SER A 345 11.61 20.92 19.65
N PHE A 346 11.12 19.78 19.18
CA PHE A 346 11.21 19.35 17.80
C PHE A 346 9.82 19.44 17.16
N THR A 347 9.69 20.15 16.05
CA THR A 347 8.42 20.28 15.34
C THR A 347 8.62 20.11 13.85
N SER A 348 7.70 19.43 13.16
CA SER A 348 7.75 19.26 11.71
C SER A 348 9.09 18.70 11.19
N LEU A 349 9.65 17.70 11.88
CA LEU A 349 10.86 17.01 11.47
C LEU A 349 10.54 15.71 10.74
N MET A 350 11.45 15.28 9.86
CA MET A 350 11.38 13.99 9.18
C MET A 350 12.64 13.18 9.46
N PHE A 351 12.49 11.90 9.79
CA PHE A 351 13.59 10.99 10.12
C PHE A 351 13.55 9.79 9.16
N GLU A 352 14.63 9.57 8.39
CA GLU A 352 14.67 8.56 7.32
C GLU A 352 15.88 7.61 7.43
N ASN A 353 15.61 6.30 7.41
CA ASN A 353 16.62 5.24 7.28
C ASN A 353 17.75 5.32 8.33
N LEU A 354 17.37 5.32 9.61
CA LEU A 354 18.29 5.48 10.75
C LEU A 354 18.39 4.20 11.58
N GLU A 355 19.46 4.06 12.35
CA GLU A 355 19.51 3.07 13.42
C GLU A 355 18.65 3.52 14.60
N TYR A 356 18.78 4.78 15.00
CA TYR A 356 17.89 5.44 15.96
C TYR A 356 17.38 6.77 15.40
N GLY A 357 16.08 7.04 15.46
CA GLY A 357 15.54 8.36 15.16
C GLY A 357 15.95 9.37 16.23
N ILE A 358 15.41 9.19 17.44
CA ILE A 358 15.77 9.97 18.64
C ILE A 358 16.22 9.02 19.77
N VAL A 359 17.35 9.32 20.40
CA VAL A 359 17.81 8.69 21.65
C VAL A 359 17.91 9.73 22.75
N GLN A 360 17.17 9.53 23.84
CA GLN A 360 17.22 10.38 25.03
C GLN A 360 17.84 9.64 26.21
N ARG A 361 19.05 10.06 26.61
CA ARG A 361 19.77 9.61 27.81
C ARG A 361 19.75 10.66 28.92
N GLY A 362 19.69 11.94 28.53
CA GLY A 362 19.58 13.05 29.45
C GLY A 362 18.23 13.10 30.17
N THR A 363 18.22 13.70 31.36
CA THR A 363 17.04 13.80 32.25
C THR A 363 16.08 14.94 31.87
N GLY A 364 16.29 15.60 30.72
CA GLY A 364 15.49 16.73 30.29
C GLY A 364 14.06 16.38 29.85
N SER A 365 13.35 17.42 29.42
CA SER A 365 12.04 17.29 28.76
C SER A 365 12.22 17.34 27.24
N VAL A 366 11.63 16.42 26.49
CA VAL A 366 11.67 16.41 25.02
C VAL A 366 10.25 16.34 24.49
N ARG A 367 9.85 17.32 23.68
CA ARG A 367 8.60 17.28 22.90
C ARG A 367 8.94 17.13 21.42
N LEU A 368 8.52 16.03 20.83
CA LEU A 368 8.48 15.82 19.39
C LEU A 368 7.05 16.02 18.90
N SER A 369 6.86 16.86 17.87
CA SER A 369 5.52 17.14 17.37
C SER A 369 5.40 17.31 15.86
N HIS A 370 4.24 16.99 15.30
CA HIS A 370 3.95 17.14 13.86
C HIS A 370 5.01 16.46 12.95
N SER A 371 5.67 15.40 13.43
CA SER A 371 6.90 14.86 12.84
C SER A 371 6.73 13.42 12.35
N MET A 372 7.56 13.01 11.40
CA MET A 372 7.50 11.68 10.78
C MET A 372 8.78 10.89 11.01
N LEU A 373 8.68 9.60 11.33
CA LEU A 373 9.81 8.71 11.56
C LEU A 373 9.62 7.40 10.79
N VAL A 374 10.43 7.19 9.77
CA VAL A 374 10.21 6.13 8.75
C VAL A 374 11.49 5.32 8.54
N TYR A 375 11.36 3.99 8.55
CA TYR A 375 12.46 3.03 8.39
C TYR A 375 13.60 3.17 9.41
N ALA A 376 13.30 3.58 10.65
CA ALA A 376 14.26 3.51 11.74
C ALA A 376 14.38 2.07 12.27
N HIS A 377 15.54 1.63 12.77
CA HIS A 377 15.55 0.40 13.58
C HIS A 377 14.82 0.63 14.91
N HIS A 378 15.05 1.77 15.56
CA HIS A 378 14.22 2.30 16.64
C HIS A 378 13.85 3.76 16.35
N ALA A 379 12.57 4.11 16.25
CA ALA A 379 12.17 5.49 15.96
C ALA A 379 12.46 6.43 17.16
N ILE A 380 11.98 6.08 18.35
CA ILE A 380 12.19 6.83 19.60
C ILE A 380 12.63 5.88 20.71
N ARG A 381 13.70 6.24 21.43
CA ARG A 381 14.23 5.46 22.56
C ARG A 381 14.63 6.37 23.72
N VAL A 382 13.88 6.32 24.82
CA VAL A 382 14.16 7.03 26.07
C VAL A 382 14.79 6.07 27.08
N GLU A 383 16.08 6.24 27.33
CA GLU A 383 16.96 5.36 28.13
C GLU A 383 17.16 5.86 29.58
N SER A 384 16.35 6.82 30.04
CA SER A 384 16.47 7.42 31.37
C SER A 384 15.12 7.43 32.09
N THR A 385 15.08 6.87 33.29
CA THR A 385 13.87 6.77 34.12
C THR A 385 13.40 8.12 34.68
N ALA A 386 14.28 9.13 34.68
CA ALA A 386 13.97 10.51 35.10
C ALA A 386 13.65 11.45 33.93
N ALA A 387 13.76 10.98 32.68
CA ALA A 387 13.37 11.77 31.51
C ALA A 387 11.86 12.06 31.47
N GLN A 388 11.51 13.16 30.82
CA GLN A 388 10.14 13.44 30.37
C GLN A 388 10.14 13.46 28.83
N PHE A 389 9.23 12.72 28.21
CA PHE A 389 9.09 12.66 26.75
C PHE A 389 7.63 12.87 26.33
N GLU A 390 7.41 13.58 25.23
CA GLU A 390 6.10 13.77 24.62
C GLU A 390 6.15 13.57 23.11
N SER A 391 5.31 12.66 22.60
CA SER A 391 5.01 12.45 21.19
C SER A 391 3.63 13.01 20.91
N PHE A 392 3.55 14.14 20.21
CA PHE A 392 2.28 14.81 19.89
C PHE A 392 2.08 14.94 18.37
N ASN A 393 1.08 14.27 17.81
CA ASN A 393 0.83 14.29 16.37
C ASN A 393 2.05 13.85 15.54
N ASN A 394 2.59 12.65 15.81
CA ASN A 394 3.68 12.07 15.02
C ASN A 394 3.24 10.79 14.29
N LEU A 395 3.81 10.57 13.10
CA LEU A 395 3.60 9.39 12.27
C LEU A 395 4.86 8.51 12.30
N ILE A 396 4.75 7.28 12.78
CA ILE A 396 5.89 6.40 13.02
C ILE A 396 5.68 5.07 12.29
N LEU A 397 6.54 4.78 11.31
CA LEU A 397 6.30 3.74 10.31
C LEU A 397 7.49 2.79 10.09
N HIS A 398 7.17 1.55 9.73
CA HIS A 398 8.09 0.51 9.24
C HIS A 398 9.37 0.33 10.10
N SER A 399 9.24 0.47 11.42
CA SER A 399 10.36 0.51 12.38
C SER A 399 10.37 -0.73 13.28
N ALA A 400 11.53 -1.25 13.70
CA ALA A 400 11.53 -2.45 14.56
C ALA A 400 11.11 -2.12 16.01
N ARG A 401 11.26 -0.87 16.45
CA ARG A 401 10.52 -0.29 17.57
C ARG A 401 10.06 1.12 17.21
N GLY A 402 8.81 1.45 17.52
CA GLY A 402 8.26 2.80 17.46
C GLY A 402 8.77 3.61 18.65
N ILE A 403 8.02 3.61 19.77
CA ILE A 403 8.36 4.32 21.00
C ILE A 403 8.77 3.33 22.10
N TYR A 404 9.99 3.45 22.60
CA TYR A 404 10.44 2.78 23.83
C TYR A 404 10.71 3.82 24.92
N ALA A 405 10.07 3.69 26.09
CA ALA A 405 10.13 4.68 27.17
C ALA A 405 10.41 4.08 28.56
N GLN A 406 11.55 4.42 29.17
CA GLN A 406 11.83 4.12 30.59
C GLN A 406 11.43 5.23 31.56
N GLY A 407 11.40 6.48 31.10
CA GLY A 407 10.92 7.65 31.85
C GLY A 407 9.45 7.94 31.54
N THR A 408 8.93 9.06 32.08
CA THR A 408 7.53 9.44 31.84
C THR A 408 7.32 9.81 30.37
N ALA A 409 6.44 9.09 29.68
CA ALA A 409 6.08 9.37 28.29
C ALA A 409 4.60 9.73 28.12
N ARG A 410 4.34 10.78 27.33
CA ARG A 410 3.02 11.21 26.87
C ARG A 410 2.92 10.96 25.36
N ILE A 411 1.91 10.21 24.93
CA ILE A 411 1.75 9.74 23.54
C ILE A 411 0.35 10.14 23.08
N PHE A 412 0.26 11.28 22.38
CA PHE A 412 -0.98 11.94 21.99
C PHE A 412 -1.11 12.08 20.46
N ASN A 413 -2.25 11.69 19.88
CA ASN A 413 -2.56 11.87 18.45
C ASN A 413 -1.53 11.24 17.48
N ASN A 414 -0.91 10.11 17.84
CA ASN A 414 0.08 9.47 16.96
C ASN A 414 -0.57 8.37 16.12
N THR A 415 -0.08 8.16 14.90
CA THR A 415 -0.29 6.90 14.18
C THR A 415 1.04 6.15 14.18
N ILE A 416 1.06 4.98 14.82
CA ILE A 416 2.25 4.13 14.92
C ILE A 416 1.89 2.78 14.30
N ALA A 417 2.42 2.55 13.09
CA ALA A 417 1.99 1.45 12.26
C ALA A 417 3.13 0.71 11.56
N GLU A 418 2.87 -0.56 11.23
CA GLU A 418 3.83 -1.45 10.57
C GLU A 418 5.16 -1.60 11.31
N THR A 419 5.14 -1.50 12.64
CA THR A 419 6.31 -1.71 13.48
C THR A 419 6.34 -3.11 14.10
N HIS A 420 7.51 -3.62 14.49
CA HIS A 420 7.53 -4.87 15.27
C HIS A 420 7.06 -4.61 16.71
N ARG A 421 7.23 -3.39 17.22
CA ARG A 421 6.76 -2.94 18.54
C ARG A 421 6.32 -1.48 18.48
N ALA A 422 5.04 -1.17 18.68
CA ALA A 422 4.57 0.20 18.52
C ALA A 422 4.93 1.07 19.73
N VAL A 423 4.53 0.66 20.94
CA VAL A 423 4.74 1.38 22.20
C VAL A 423 5.13 0.41 23.33
N GLU A 424 6.36 0.55 23.85
CA GLU A 424 6.89 -0.24 24.97
C GLU A 424 7.19 0.70 26.17
N PHE A 425 6.25 0.77 27.12
CA PHE A 425 6.39 1.51 28.39
C PHE A 425 7.18 0.66 29.41
N ALA A 426 8.49 0.86 29.47
CA ALA A 426 9.41 0.07 30.28
C ALA A 426 9.63 0.58 31.72
N GLY A 427 8.99 1.68 32.15
CA GLY A 427 9.20 2.25 33.48
C GLY A 427 8.17 3.26 33.98
N SER A 428 8.35 3.65 35.25
CA SER A 428 7.66 4.69 36.05
C SER A 428 6.18 4.98 35.72
N SER A 429 5.90 5.78 34.70
CA SER A 429 4.54 6.23 34.37
C SER A 429 4.36 6.60 32.90
N GLY A 430 3.11 6.57 32.42
CA GLY A 430 2.81 6.92 31.03
C GLY A 430 1.37 7.38 30.80
N THR A 431 1.16 8.08 29.69
CA THR A 431 -0.18 8.49 29.24
C THR A 431 -0.30 8.32 27.73
N MET A 432 -1.35 7.64 27.26
CA MET A 432 -1.62 7.46 25.83
C MET A 432 -3.08 7.76 25.51
N ARG A 433 -3.31 8.72 24.60
CA ARG A 433 -4.65 9.09 24.10
C ARG A 433 -4.61 9.48 22.63
N HIS A 434 -5.76 9.37 21.99
CA HIS A 434 -6.01 9.69 20.58
C HIS A 434 -5.05 9.01 19.60
N THR A 435 -4.42 7.90 20.01
CA THR A 435 -3.34 7.27 19.25
C THR A 435 -3.87 6.01 18.59
N ILE A 436 -3.41 5.75 17.36
CA ILE A 436 -3.71 4.52 16.64
C ILE A 436 -2.43 3.66 16.60
N LEU A 437 -2.52 2.46 17.14
CA LEU A 437 -1.54 1.39 17.02
C LEU A 437 -2.17 0.32 16.11
N TRP A 438 -1.67 0.18 14.88
CA TRP A 438 -2.27 -0.68 13.85
C TRP A 438 -1.25 -1.33 12.92
N ALA A 439 -1.51 -2.55 12.47
CA ALA A 439 -0.63 -3.37 11.63
C ALA A 439 0.78 -3.61 12.22
N ASN A 440 0.91 -3.56 13.54
CA ASN A 440 2.15 -3.89 14.25
C ASN A 440 2.22 -5.40 14.58
N LYS A 441 3.33 -5.85 15.15
CA LYS A 441 3.43 -7.21 15.71
C LYS A 441 3.09 -7.26 17.20
N ASP A 442 3.75 -6.42 17.98
CA ASP A 442 3.38 -6.13 19.36
C ASP A 442 2.91 -4.65 19.35
N ASP A 443 1.62 -4.34 19.55
CA ASP A 443 1.18 -2.92 19.57
C ASP A 443 1.67 -2.21 20.83
N LEU A 444 1.21 -2.69 21.98
CA LEU A 444 1.44 -2.10 23.28
C LEU A 444 2.21 -3.09 24.16
N ALA A 445 3.00 -2.56 25.10
CA ALA A 445 3.61 -3.35 26.16
C ALA A 445 3.74 -2.49 27.42
N LEU A 446 3.17 -2.97 28.52
CA LEU A 446 3.09 -2.25 29.80
C LEU A 446 3.99 -2.92 30.86
N GLY A 447 4.99 -2.17 31.34
CA GLY A 447 5.85 -2.57 32.45
C GLY A 447 5.20 -2.36 33.82
N GLY A 448 6.00 -2.41 34.90
CA GLY A 448 5.52 -2.25 36.28
C GLY A 448 5.21 -0.80 36.71
N GLY A 449 4.81 0.07 35.79
CA GLY A 449 4.51 1.49 36.05
C GLY A 449 3.01 1.78 36.25
N SER A 450 2.67 3.07 36.34
CA SER A 450 1.27 3.54 36.37
C SER A 450 0.89 4.24 35.07
N TYR A 451 -0.15 3.75 34.39
CA TYR A 451 -0.53 4.21 33.05
C TYR A 451 -1.96 4.73 33.00
N SER A 452 -2.18 5.75 32.18
CA SER A 452 -3.51 6.26 31.80
C SER A 452 -3.66 6.12 30.29
N ILE A 453 -4.59 5.28 29.86
CA ILE A 453 -4.75 4.88 28.45
C ILE A 453 -6.23 4.97 28.10
N GLN A 454 -6.59 5.89 27.21
CA GLN A 454 -7.99 6.24 26.92
C GLN A 454 -8.14 6.76 25.49
N ALA A 455 -9.22 6.37 24.82
CA ALA A 455 -9.55 6.80 23.45
C ALA A 455 -8.40 6.59 22.47
N ASN A 456 -8.05 5.34 22.23
CA ASN A 456 -7.07 4.88 21.25
C ASN A 456 -7.69 3.75 20.43
N ILE A 457 -7.13 3.45 19.26
CA ILE A 457 -7.31 2.14 18.62
C ILE A 457 -6.01 1.36 18.78
N VAL A 458 -6.12 0.10 19.19
CA VAL A 458 -4.99 -0.81 19.41
C VAL A 458 -5.38 -2.17 18.85
N GLU A 459 -4.71 -2.64 17.80
CA GLU A 459 -5.08 -3.88 17.10
C GLU A 459 -5.12 -5.11 18.04
N SER A 460 -4.16 -5.24 18.96
CA SER A 460 -4.18 -6.30 19.98
C SER A 460 -5.28 -6.17 21.05
N GLY A 461 -6.04 -5.08 21.09
CA GLY A 461 -7.01 -4.75 22.15
C GLY A 461 -6.38 -4.46 23.53
N GLU A 462 -5.05 -4.41 23.63
CA GLU A 462 -4.36 -4.22 24.91
C GLU A 462 -4.71 -2.88 25.58
N GLY A 463 -4.73 -2.90 26.92
CA GLY A 463 -5.22 -1.77 27.71
C GLY A 463 -6.73 -1.55 27.63
N GLY A 464 -7.49 -2.53 27.11
CA GLY A 464 -8.95 -2.43 26.98
C GLY A 464 -9.41 -1.39 25.96
N GLN A 465 -8.58 -1.14 24.93
CA GLN A 465 -8.90 -0.22 23.85
C GLN A 465 -9.62 -0.96 22.71
N PRO A 466 -10.47 -0.28 21.92
CA PRO A 466 -11.03 -0.84 20.69
C PRO A 466 -9.96 -1.36 19.71
N ASN A 467 -10.25 -2.51 19.09
CA ASN A 467 -9.43 -3.16 18.06
C ASN A 467 -10.11 -3.16 16.67
N THR A 468 -11.07 -2.27 16.45
CA THR A 468 -11.77 -2.10 15.17
C THR A 468 -10.85 -1.43 14.14
N ASP A 469 -10.94 -1.82 12.86
CA ASP A 469 -10.11 -1.25 11.79
C ASP A 469 -10.31 0.28 11.68
N PRO A 470 -9.25 1.11 11.75
CA PRO A 470 -9.31 2.55 11.50
C PRO A 470 -9.79 2.95 10.10
N MET A 471 -9.98 2.01 9.16
CA MET A 471 -10.38 2.27 7.78
C MET A 471 -9.44 3.24 7.08
N PHE A 472 -8.14 2.93 7.13
CA PHE A 472 -7.10 3.77 6.55
C PHE A 472 -7.09 3.77 5.01
N THR A 473 -6.93 4.94 4.42
CA THR A 473 -6.83 5.17 2.97
C THR A 473 -5.69 6.13 2.60
N ARG A 474 -5.40 6.21 1.30
CA ARG A 474 -4.39 7.11 0.73
C ARG A 474 -5.02 8.43 0.31
N GLY A 475 -4.39 9.54 0.71
CA GLY A 475 -4.72 10.90 0.32
C GLY A 475 -3.49 11.67 -0.17
N SER A 476 -3.66 12.98 -0.40
CA SER A 476 -2.68 13.82 -1.08
C SER A 476 -1.29 13.88 -0.43
N ASN A 477 -1.22 13.82 0.90
CA ASN A 477 0.02 13.89 1.68
C ASN A 477 0.35 12.59 2.44
N GLY A 478 -0.16 11.40 2.08
CA GLY A 478 0.15 10.16 2.84
C GLY A 478 -0.84 8.99 2.71
N VAL A 479 -0.60 7.92 3.47
CA VAL A 479 -1.33 6.63 3.38
C VAL A 479 -2.16 6.24 4.62
N TYR A 480 -2.25 7.15 5.60
CA TYR A 480 -3.00 6.98 6.84
C TYR A 480 -4.04 8.09 7.02
N TYR A 481 -4.81 8.37 5.96
CA TYR A 481 -6.04 9.16 6.06
C TYR A 481 -7.20 8.25 6.49
N LEU A 482 -8.25 8.82 7.08
CA LEU A 482 -9.45 8.10 7.50
C LEU A 482 -10.52 8.17 6.39
N LEU A 483 -11.18 7.05 6.12
CA LEU A 483 -12.38 7.00 5.29
C LEU A 483 -13.60 7.60 6.03
N PRO A 484 -14.61 8.13 5.30
CA PRO A 484 -15.92 8.42 5.88
C PRO A 484 -16.49 7.18 6.58
N GLY A 485 -17.03 7.35 7.79
CA GLY A 485 -17.54 6.24 8.61
C GLY A 485 -16.47 5.48 9.42
N SER A 486 -15.19 5.84 9.31
CA SER A 486 -14.11 5.27 10.14
C SER A 486 -14.39 5.39 11.65
N PRO A 487 -14.15 4.34 12.45
CA PRO A 487 -14.30 4.38 13.91
C PRO A 487 -13.24 5.24 14.61
N ALA A 488 -12.26 5.78 13.87
CA ALA A 488 -11.30 6.76 14.37
C ALA A 488 -11.81 8.21 14.29
N VAL A 489 -12.87 8.49 13.53
CA VAL A 489 -13.41 9.85 13.36
C VAL A 489 -14.21 10.27 14.60
N ASN A 490 -13.88 11.45 15.15
CA ASN A 490 -14.47 12.07 16.34
C ASN A 490 -14.49 11.19 17.61
N ALA A 491 -13.65 10.15 17.66
CA ALA A 491 -13.59 9.19 18.76
C ALA A 491 -12.64 9.59 19.91
N GLY A 492 -12.01 10.77 19.85
CA GLY A 492 -11.19 11.33 20.92
C GLY A 492 -11.99 11.89 22.11
N VAL A 493 -11.29 12.32 23.16
CA VAL A 493 -11.91 12.86 24.40
C VAL A 493 -11.63 14.35 24.65
N ASP A 494 -10.81 14.98 23.81
CA ASP A 494 -10.61 16.43 23.76
C ASP A 494 -11.20 17.01 22.47
N GLN A 495 -11.44 18.32 22.44
CA GLN A 495 -11.83 19.03 21.22
C GLN A 495 -10.61 19.25 20.30
N ALA A 496 -10.78 19.03 19.00
CA ALA A 496 -9.77 19.25 17.96
C ALA A 496 -9.11 20.65 18.04
N ALA A 497 -9.94 21.67 18.30
CA ALA A 497 -9.53 23.06 18.47
C ALA A 497 -8.59 23.27 19.67
N ASN A 498 -8.81 22.58 20.80
CA ASN A 498 -7.99 22.69 22.00
C ASN A 498 -6.58 22.11 21.82
N LEU A 499 -6.43 21.18 20.86
CA LEU A 499 -5.17 20.55 20.52
C LEU A 499 -4.46 21.25 19.33
N GLY A 500 -5.11 22.23 18.70
CA GLY A 500 -4.54 23.00 17.60
C GLY A 500 -4.66 22.35 16.21
N PHE A 501 -5.66 21.49 16.01
CA PHE A 501 -5.88 20.78 14.74
C PHE A 501 -6.80 21.49 13.74
N GLY A 502 -7.33 22.69 14.05
CA GLY A 502 -8.16 23.49 13.13
C GLY A 502 -7.49 24.00 11.84
N THR A 503 -6.28 23.51 11.51
CA THR A 503 -5.59 23.67 10.22
C THR A 503 -4.94 22.37 9.71
N ARG A 504 -5.32 21.21 10.29
CA ARG A 504 -4.75 19.88 9.99
C ARG A 504 -5.87 18.86 9.82
N THR A 505 -5.60 17.84 9.02
CA THR A 505 -6.64 16.96 8.48
C THR A 505 -6.29 15.49 8.62
N THR A 506 -7.30 14.67 8.89
CA THR A 506 -7.31 13.22 8.77
C THR A 506 -8.03 12.76 7.50
N SER A 507 -8.77 13.64 6.83
CA SER A 507 -9.70 13.32 5.74
C SER A 507 -9.06 13.53 4.37
N ILE A 508 -9.33 12.61 3.43
CA ILE A 508 -8.85 12.71 2.04
C ILE A 508 -9.27 14.01 1.34
N THR A 509 -10.38 14.63 1.79
CA THR A 509 -10.89 15.92 1.29
C THR A 509 -10.00 17.12 1.65
N GLY A 510 -9.05 16.95 2.59
CA GLY A 510 -8.24 18.04 3.13
C GLY A 510 -8.94 18.90 4.19
N SER A 511 -10.21 18.62 4.51
CA SER A 511 -10.98 19.34 5.54
C SER A 511 -10.29 19.25 6.91
N ALA A 512 -10.14 20.37 7.61
CA ALA A 512 -9.53 20.39 8.94
C ALA A 512 -10.40 19.66 9.98
N ASP A 513 -9.77 19.06 10.98
CA ASP A 513 -10.48 18.39 12.08
C ASP A 513 -11.27 19.40 12.94
N THR A 514 -12.50 19.03 13.29
CA THR A 514 -13.48 19.84 14.03
C THR A 514 -14.37 18.94 14.89
N GLY A 515 -14.74 19.42 16.07
CA GLY A 515 -15.52 18.65 17.05
C GLY A 515 -14.63 17.95 18.06
N LEU A 516 -14.97 16.70 18.41
CA LEU A 516 -14.05 15.82 19.15
C LEU A 516 -12.91 15.45 18.22
N VAL A 517 -11.69 15.40 18.75
CA VAL A 517 -10.51 15.14 17.93
C VAL A 517 -10.55 13.73 17.35
N ASP A 518 -10.14 13.60 16.08
CA ASP A 518 -9.94 12.31 15.45
C ASP A 518 -8.78 11.53 16.11
N LEU A 519 -8.80 10.21 16.00
CA LEU A 519 -7.69 9.37 16.41
C LEU A 519 -6.59 9.36 15.34
N GLY A 520 -5.33 9.37 15.77
CA GLY A 520 -4.16 9.27 14.91
C GLY A 520 -3.56 10.60 14.48
N PHE A 521 -2.66 10.49 13.49
CA PHE A 521 -1.87 11.58 12.94
C PHE A 521 -2.66 12.46 11.97
N HIS A 522 -2.68 13.77 12.24
CA HIS A 522 -3.27 14.78 11.39
C HIS A 522 -2.21 15.39 10.46
N TYR A 523 -2.46 15.35 9.15
CA TYR A 523 -1.62 15.94 8.11
C TYR A 523 -1.71 17.47 8.14
N ASP A 524 -0.59 18.13 7.89
CA ASP A 524 -0.53 19.56 7.62
C ASP A 524 -0.63 19.80 6.10
N ALA A 525 -1.31 20.87 5.68
CA ALA A 525 -1.37 21.24 4.27
C ALA A 525 0.01 21.60 3.67
N VAL A 526 0.95 22.06 4.51
CA VAL A 526 2.34 22.34 4.12
C VAL A 526 3.25 21.11 4.26
N MET A 527 2.84 20.09 5.03
CA MET A 527 3.51 18.78 5.06
C MET A 527 3.21 17.98 3.79
N ARG A 528 3.85 18.37 2.69
CA ARG A 528 4.05 17.45 1.58
C ARG A 528 4.96 16.34 2.06
N PHE A 529 4.40 15.13 2.13
CA PHE A 529 5.16 13.91 2.35
C PHE A 529 6.34 13.89 1.34
N ILE A 530 7.52 13.46 1.77
CA ILE A 530 8.66 13.35 0.84
C ILE A 530 8.38 12.32 -0.28
N HIS A 531 7.34 11.51 -0.10
CA HIS A 531 6.73 10.60 -1.06
C HIS A 531 5.64 11.31 -1.87
N GLN A 532 5.99 12.38 -2.61
CA GLN A 532 5.42 12.41 -3.95
C GLN A 532 5.94 11.15 -4.64
N PRO A 533 5.05 10.26 -5.13
CA PRO A 533 5.45 8.93 -5.58
C PRO A 533 6.40 9.07 -6.77
N ARG A 534 7.68 8.70 -6.56
CA ARG A 534 8.69 8.83 -7.63
C ARG A 534 8.32 7.84 -8.72
N GLN A 535 7.98 8.38 -9.88
CA GLN A 535 7.82 7.60 -11.11
C GLN A 535 9.21 7.15 -11.58
N ILE A 536 9.41 5.84 -11.60
CA ILE A 536 10.61 5.16 -12.11
C ILE A 536 10.19 4.46 -13.40
N TYR A 537 10.76 4.90 -14.52
CA TYR A 537 10.39 4.39 -15.83
C TYR A 537 11.23 3.17 -16.19
N VAL A 538 10.58 2.16 -16.79
CA VAL A 538 11.17 0.94 -17.32
C VAL A 538 10.77 0.78 -18.77
N ASP A 539 11.74 0.54 -19.65
CA ASP A 539 11.57 0.29 -21.08
C ASP A 539 12.69 -0.63 -21.56
N GLY A 540 12.35 -1.88 -21.88
CA GLY A 540 13.29 -2.89 -22.37
C GLY A 540 13.98 -2.52 -23.70
N SER A 541 13.43 -1.57 -24.47
CA SER A 541 14.00 -1.10 -25.73
C SER A 541 15.10 -0.05 -25.56
N ASN A 542 15.24 0.58 -24.39
CA ASN A 542 16.22 1.67 -24.17
C ASN A 542 17.65 1.20 -24.48
N THR A 543 18.31 1.83 -25.45
CA THR A 543 19.70 1.54 -25.84
C THR A 543 20.75 2.37 -25.10
N GLY A 544 20.35 3.43 -24.38
CA GLY A 544 21.23 4.42 -23.75
C GLY A 544 21.61 4.14 -22.29
N PHE A 545 21.98 5.21 -21.59
CA PHE A 545 22.20 5.26 -20.14
C PHE A 545 20.86 5.08 -19.40
N GLN A 546 20.93 4.65 -18.14
CA GLN A 546 19.77 4.34 -17.30
C GLN A 546 19.90 5.06 -15.95
N ASP A 547 18.89 5.83 -15.58
CA ASP A 547 18.69 6.38 -14.23
C ASP A 547 17.24 6.25 -13.73
N GLY A 548 16.30 5.86 -14.60
CA GLY A 548 14.89 5.69 -14.28
C GLY A 548 14.04 6.92 -14.53
N THR A 549 14.60 8.02 -15.08
CA THR A 549 13.79 9.10 -15.63
C THR A 549 13.13 8.66 -16.94
N ILE A 550 12.03 9.32 -17.32
CA ILE A 550 11.33 9.08 -18.61
C ILE A 550 12.26 9.18 -19.84
N SER A 551 13.33 9.96 -19.75
CA SER A 551 14.33 10.12 -20.83
C SER A 551 15.36 8.99 -20.89
N ARG A 552 15.61 8.31 -19.75
CA ARG A 552 16.69 7.35 -19.51
C ARG A 552 16.18 6.20 -18.60
N PRO A 553 15.12 5.49 -19.01
CA PRO A 553 14.47 4.45 -18.20
C PRO A 553 15.38 3.24 -17.95
N TRP A 554 15.04 2.41 -16.96
CA TRP A 554 15.72 1.12 -16.76
C TRP A 554 15.28 0.11 -17.82
N ARG A 555 16.16 -0.80 -18.25
CA ARG A 555 15.81 -1.86 -19.22
C ARG A 555 15.11 -3.06 -18.56
N THR A 556 15.18 -3.15 -17.24
CA THR A 556 14.71 -4.28 -16.44
C THR A 556 13.95 -3.77 -15.22
N ILE A 557 12.89 -4.47 -14.86
CA ILE A 557 12.09 -4.17 -13.67
C ILE A 557 12.92 -4.44 -12.41
N ARG A 558 13.83 -5.43 -12.44
CA ARG A 558 14.75 -5.67 -11.32
C ARG A 558 15.68 -4.50 -11.05
N SER A 559 16.22 -3.81 -12.07
CA SER A 559 17.04 -2.62 -11.84
C SER A 559 16.25 -1.45 -11.26
N ALA A 560 14.99 -1.27 -11.67
CA ALA A 560 14.08 -0.31 -11.03
C ALA A 560 13.81 -0.68 -9.56
N LEU A 561 13.47 -1.94 -9.26
CA LEU A 561 13.28 -2.45 -7.90
C LEU A 561 14.54 -2.30 -7.03
N ASP A 562 15.73 -2.59 -7.55
CA ASP A 562 16.99 -2.39 -6.82
C ASP A 562 17.25 -0.90 -6.54
N MET A 563 16.84 0.02 -7.43
CA MET A 563 16.84 1.47 -7.19
C MET A 563 15.77 1.96 -6.20
N THR A 564 14.75 1.15 -5.90
CA THR A 564 13.80 1.46 -4.81
C THR A 564 14.40 1.17 -3.43
N ARG A 565 15.39 0.27 -3.32
CA ARG A 565 16.07 -0.04 -2.03
C ARG A 565 16.85 1.14 -1.44
N LEU A 566 17.12 2.16 -2.25
CA LEU A 566 17.74 3.43 -1.85
C LEU A 566 16.72 4.59 -1.74
N GLY A 567 15.43 4.30 -1.97
CA GLY A 567 14.35 5.27 -2.11
C GLY A 567 13.24 5.14 -1.06
N ARG A 568 12.33 6.11 -1.07
CA ARG A 568 11.21 6.30 -0.15
C ARG A 568 10.06 5.30 -0.40
N SER A 569 9.17 5.07 0.55
CA SER A 569 7.91 4.36 0.25
C SER A 569 7.14 5.07 -0.89
N GLY A 570 6.30 4.36 -1.62
CA GLY A 570 5.50 4.91 -2.71
C GLY A 570 6.26 5.12 -4.03
N ASP A 571 7.39 4.44 -4.26
CA ASP A 571 8.01 4.41 -5.60
C ASP A 571 7.02 3.75 -6.59
N VAL A 572 6.67 4.44 -7.68
CA VAL A 572 5.81 3.91 -8.75
C VAL A 572 6.70 3.50 -9.92
N ILE A 573 6.81 2.19 -10.16
CA ILE A 573 7.53 1.63 -11.30
C ILE A 573 6.55 1.56 -12.48
N LEU A 574 6.74 2.43 -13.46
CA LEU A 574 5.99 2.49 -14.71
C LEU A 574 6.73 1.66 -15.78
N VAL A 575 6.09 0.61 -16.30
CA VAL A 575 6.68 -0.32 -17.25
C VAL A 575 6.07 -0.16 -18.64
N ALA A 576 6.87 0.25 -19.62
CA ALA A 576 6.47 0.35 -21.02
C ALA A 576 6.23 -1.05 -21.64
N ALA A 577 5.36 -1.10 -22.66
CA ALA A 577 5.00 -2.32 -23.37
C ALA A 577 6.23 -3.10 -23.89
N GLY A 578 6.17 -4.43 -23.79
CA GLY A 578 7.28 -5.33 -24.07
C GLY A 578 7.24 -6.61 -23.23
N THR A 579 8.18 -7.52 -23.48
CA THR A 579 8.33 -8.77 -22.73
C THR A 579 9.55 -8.70 -21.81
N TYR A 580 9.31 -8.81 -20.51
CA TYR A 580 10.32 -8.75 -19.46
C TYR A 580 10.52 -10.16 -18.88
N THR A 581 11.53 -10.84 -19.39
CA THR A 581 11.89 -12.20 -18.96
C THR A 581 12.67 -12.16 -17.63
N GLU A 582 11.94 -11.94 -16.53
CA GLU A 582 12.49 -11.71 -15.20
C GLU A 582 11.69 -12.46 -14.12
N ASN A 583 12.39 -12.99 -13.11
CA ASN A 583 11.76 -13.49 -11.89
C ASN A 583 12.00 -12.47 -10.76
N LEU A 584 10.94 -11.80 -10.34
CA LEU A 584 11.00 -10.61 -9.49
C LEU A 584 10.90 -10.97 -8.00
N THR A 585 11.49 -10.12 -7.16
CA THR A 585 11.37 -10.21 -5.70
C THR A 585 11.05 -8.82 -5.16
N ILE A 586 9.80 -8.61 -4.71
CA ILE A 586 9.37 -7.34 -4.15
C ILE A 586 9.44 -7.46 -2.63
N SER A 587 10.57 -7.01 -2.08
CA SER A 587 10.91 -7.09 -0.64
C SER A 587 10.95 -5.72 0.04
N LYS A 588 10.37 -4.69 -0.60
CA LYS A 588 10.21 -3.33 -0.06
C LYS A 588 8.72 -3.01 -0.08
N ARG A 589 8.24 -2.37 1.00
CA ARG A 589 6.84 -1.95 1.16
C ARG A 589 6.54 -0.67 0.37
N ASP A 590 5.26 -0.51 0.06
CA ASP A 590 4.69 0.59 -0.72
C ASP A 590 5.39 0.76 -2.07
N ILE A 591 5.17 -0.20 -2.95
CA ILE A 591 5.65 -0.22 -4.33
C ILE A 591 4.44 -0.39 -5.25
N VAL A 592 4.26 0.52 -6.19
CA VAL A 592 3.28 0.36 -7.26
C VAL A 592 4.04 -0.10 -8.50
N LEU A 593 3.93 -1.37 -8.85
CA LEU A 593 4.39 -1.90 -10.14
C LEU A 593 3.21 -1.83 -11.11
N ARG A 594 3.33 -1.01 -12.16
CA ARG A 594 2.24 -0.66 -13.07
C ARG A 594 2.70 -0.70 -14.53
N SER A 595 1.91 -1.34 -15.39
CA SER A 595 2.06 -1.22 -16.85
C SER A 595 1.63 0.16 -17.37
N GLN A 596 2.33 0.67 -18.38
CA GLN A 596 1.94 1.88 -19.14
C GLN A 596 1.01 1.58 -20.33
N GLY A 597 0.68 0.31 -20.57
CA GLY A 597 -0.25 -0.13 -21.61
C GLY A 597 -1.20 -1.22 -21.11
N ASP A 598 -2.02 -1.75 -22.03
CA ASP A 598 -2.90 -2.89 -21.79
C ASP A 598 -2.13 -4.12 -21.25
N PRO A 599 -2.71 -4.96 -20.38
CA PRO A 599 -2.14 -6.25 -19.96
C PRO A 599 -1.56 -7.11 -21.09
N ALA A 600 -2.20 -7.15 -22.26
CA ALA A 600 -1.73 -7.91 -23.42
C ALA A 600 -0.44 -7.34 -24.05
N ALA A 601 -0.08 -6.09 -23.74
CA ALA A 601 1.10 -5.41 -24.28
C ALA A 601 2.33 -5.45 -23.34
N THR A 602 2.14 -5.66 -22.04
CA THR A 602 3.24 -5.66 -21.04
C THR A 602 3.30 -7.01 -20.32
N ILE A 603 4.27 -7.83 -20.71
CA ILE A 603 4.35 -9.25 -20.35
C ILE A 603 5.51 -9.48 -19.39
N LEU A 604 5.23 -10.08 -18.24
CA LEU A 604 6.20 -10.62 -17.29
C LEU A 604 6.32 -12.12 -17.53
N ASP A 605 7.50 -12.61 -17.92
CA ASP A 605 7.71 -14.00 -18.33
C ASP A 605 8.72 -14.71 -17.43
N GLY A 606 8.26 -15.75 -16.72
CA GLY A 606 9.09 -16.56 -15.82
C GLY A 606 10.06 -17.52 -16.51
N ASN A 607 10.02 -17.65 -17.84
CA ASN A 607 10.82 -18.58 -18.64
C ASN A 607 10.80 -20.03 -18.13
N ASN A 608 9.63 -20.48 -17.69
CA ASN A 608 9.37 -21.81 -17.13
C ASN A 608 10.22 -22.13 -15.88
N SER A 609 10.58 -21.11 -15.07
CA SER A 609 11.46 -21.26 -13.92
C SER A 609 11.15 -20.26 -12.80
N GLY A 610 10.82 -20.74 -11.61
CA GLY A 610 10.56 -19.88 -10.45
C GLY A 610 9.16 -19.28 -10.42
N ALA A 611 8.89 -18.45 -9.41
CA ALA A 611 7.67 -17.63 -9.34
C ALA A 611 7.95 -16.28 -9.99
N VAL A 612 7.18 -15.90 -11.02
CA VAL A 612 7.40 -14.66 -11.80
C VAL A 612 7.48 -13.44 -10.90
N ILE A 613 6.63 -13.39 -9.85
CA ILE A 613 6.73 -12.43 -8.76
C ILE A 613 6.72 -13.17 -7.42
N THR A 614 7.80 -13.03 -6.64
CA THR A 614 7.79 -13.34 -5.20
C THR A 614 7.57 -12.05 -4.41
N LEU A 615 6.41 -11.95 -3.74
CA LEU A 615 6.03 -10.78 -2.94
C LEU A 615 6.29 -11.05 -1.45
N GLN A 616 7.07 -10.18 -0.82
CA GLN A 616 7.56 -10.31 0.56
C GLN A 616 7.31 -9.02 1.36
N ALA A 617 6.35 -8.20 0.93
CA ALA A 617 6.14 -6.85 1.45
C ALA A 617 4.67 -6.41 1.36
N SER A 618 4.21 -5.67 2.37
CA SER A 618 2.91 -5.00 2.39
C SER A 618 2.81 -3.82 1.41
N GLU A 619 1.60 -3.30 1.24
CA GLU A 619 1.29 -2.05 0.50
C GLU A 619 1.67 -2.07 -0.99
N THR A 620 1.93 -3.26 -1.54
CA THR A 620 2.40 -3.40 -2.92
C THR A 620 1.20 -3.53 -3.87
N VAL A 621 1.18 -2.72 -4.92
CA VAL A 621 0.21 -2.84 -6.04
C VAL A 621 0.92 -3.45 -7.24
N ILE A 622 0.30 -4.44 -7.87
CA ILE A 622 0.74 -5.06 -9.13
C ILE A 622 -0.43 -4.96 -10.11
N GLU A 623 -0.30 -4.12 -11.13
CA GLU A 623 -1.43 -3.82 -12.02
C GLU A 623 -1.08 -3.65 -13.51
N GLY A 624 -1.96 -4.17 -14.37
CA GLY A 624 -1.91 -3.99 -15.82
C GLY A 624 -0.97 -4.93 -16.57
N PHE A 625 -0.59 -6.10 -16.03
CA PHE A 625 0.37 -7.01 -16.67
C PHE A 625 -0.26 -8.31 -17.18
N THR A 626 0.30 -8.87 -18.25
CA THR A 626 0.28 -10.34 -18.44
C THR A 626 1.40 -10.95 -17.60
N ILE A 627 1.10 -11.99 -16.81
CA ILE A 627 2.07 -12.70 -15.96
C ILE A 627 2.03 -14.18 -16.34
N GLN A 628 3.10 -14.69 -16.94
CA GLN A 628 3.09 -15.99 -17.62
C GLN A 628 4.37 -16.83 -17.44
N HIS A 629 4.26 -18.12 -17.75
CA HIS A 629 5.36 -19.10 -17.77
C HIS A 629 6.18 -19.17 -16.46
N GLY A 630 5.59 -18.87 -15.31
CA GLY A 630 6.19 -19.22 -14.03
C GLY A 630 6.10 -20.73 -13.75
N THR A 631 7.11 -21.29 -13.10
CA THR A 631 7.16 -22.70 -12.67
C THR A 631 7.77 -22.80 -11.27
N SER A 632 6.91 -22.82 -10.25
CA SER A 632 7.30 -22.77 -8.84
C SER A 632 6.89 -24.03 -8.06
N ALA A 633 7.35 -24.17 -6.82
CA ALA A 633 6.75 -25.10 -5.87
C ALA A 633 5.36 -24.60 -5.42
N ASN A 634 5.28 -23.32 -5.03
CA ASN A 634 4.05 -22.62 -4.69
C ASN A 634 4.01 -21.27 -5.40
N GLY A 635 2.85 -20.86 -5.93
CA GLY A 635 2.69 -19.59 -6.63
C GLY A 635 3.44 -19.58 -7.95
N GLY A 636 2.86 -20.15 -9.00
CA GLY A 636 3.48 -20.18 -10.33
C GLY A 636 3.71 -18.76 -10.86
N ALA A 637 2.65 -17.96 -10.94
CA ALA A 637 2.76 -16.56 -11.32
C ALA A 637 3.22 -15.69 -10.14
N VAL A 638 2.48 -15.75 -9.02
CA VAL A 638 2.73 -14.92 -7.84
C VAL A 638 2.76 -15.77 -6.57
N ASN A 639 3.82 -15.60 -5.79
CA ASN A 639 4.03 -16.22 -4.48
C ASN A 639 4.14 -15.14 -3.40
N ILE A 640 3.07 -14.93 -2.63
CA ILE A 640 3.00 -13.95 -1.54
C ILE A 640 3.33 -14.67 -0.23
N THR A 641 4.49 -14.37 0.38
CA THR A 641 4.96 -15.08 1.57
C THR A 641 5.91 -14.23 2.41
N THR A 642 5.73 -14.26 3.74
CA THR A 642 6.51 -13.47 4.69
C THR A 642 7.91 -14.04 4.97
N THR A 643 8.91 -13.17 5.07
CA THR A 643 10.29 -13.53 5.49
C THR A 643 10.68 -13.01 6.88
N ASP A 644 9.94 -12.05 7.42
CA ASP A 644 10.17 -11.44 8.74
C ASP A 644 9.20 -11.97 9.82
N GLY A 645 8.16 -12.70 9.42
CA GLY A 645 7.12 -13.20 10.32
C GLY A 645 6.11 -12.12 10.71
N LEU A 646 5.94 -11.09 9.88
CA LEU A 646 4.82 -10.16 9.85
C LEU A 646 3.85 -10.56 8.72
N ASN A 647 2.54 -10.38 8.93
CA ASN A 647 1.58 -10.62 7.86
C ASN A 647 1.76 -9.56 6.75
N ILE A 648 1.73 -10.00 5.49
CA ILE A 648 1.75 -9.10 4.32
C ILE A 648 0.34 -8.53 4.14
N ARG A 649 0.17 -7.22 4.28
CA ARG A 649 -1.15 -6.56 4.22
C ARG A 649 -1.25 -5.60 3.05
N ARG A 650 -2.48 -5.30 2.60
CA ARG A 650 -2.75 -4.28 1.56
C ARG A 650 -1.94 -4.55 0.27
N ALA A 651 -1.77 -5.82 -0.07
CA ALA A 651 -1.16 -6.26 -1.32
C ALA A 651 -2.26 -6.37 -2.39
N ILE A 652 -2.23 -5.51 -3.42
CA ILE A 652 -3.30 -5.41 -4.41
C ILE A 652 -2.79 -5.99 -5.74
N LEU A 653 -3.45 -7.04 -6.23
CA LEU A 653 -3.23 -7.61 -7.55
C LEU A 653 -4.47 -7.27 -8.37
N ARG A 654 -4.33 -6.37 -9.37
CA ARG A 654 -5.50 -5.94 -10.15
C ARG A 654 -5.29 -5.68 -11.63
N GLY A 655 -6.32 -5.98 -12.43
CA GLY A 655 -6.26 -5.74 -13.88
C GLY A 655 -5.14 -6.53 -14.57
N ASN A 656 -4.81 -7.73 -14.09
CA ASN A 656 -3.75 -8.57 -14.68
C ASN A 656 -4.34 -9.78 -15.43
N ILE A 657 -3.65 -10.22 -16.48
CA ILE A 657 -3.88 -11.51 -17.13
C ILE A 657 -2.85 -12.49 -16.58
N ILE A 658 -3.26 -13.37 -15.68
CA ILE A 658 -2.38 -14.39 -15.10
C ILE A 658 -2.60 -15.70 -15.85
N ALA A 659 -1.69 -16.05 -16.76
CA ALA A 659 -1.91 -17.07 -17.76
C ALA A 659 -0.77 -18.09 -17.87
N ASP A 660 -1.12 -19.36 -18.06
CA ASP A 660 -0.17 -20.41 -18.48
C ASP A 660 1.02 -20.60 -17.50
N ASN A 661 0.78 -20.42 -16.18
CA ASN A 661 1.74 -20.65 -15.09
C ASN A 661 1.54 -22.00 -14.39
N THR A 662 2.60 -22.57 -13.83
CA THR A 662 2.61 -23.88 -13.17
C THR A 662 3.12 -23.84 -11.71
N ALA A 663 2.46 -24.57 -10.81
CA ALA A 663 2.95 -24.88 -9.46
C ALA A 663 2.94 -26.39 -9.19
N THR A 664 4.05 -26.96 -8.71
CA THR A 664 4.12 -28.40 -8.40
C THR A 664 3.37 -28.78 -7.12
N SER A 665 3.08 -27.81 -6.25
CA SER A 665 2.27 -27.97 -5.05
C SER A 665 0.99 -27.14 -5.19
N SER A 666 0.97 -25.87 -4.76
CA SER A 666 -0.27 -25.07 -4.64
C SER A 666 -0.16 -23.66 -5.23
N GLY A 667 -1.28 -23.10 -5.68
CA GLY A 667 -1.32 -21.78 -6.30
C GLY A 667 -0.68 -21.78 -7.69
N GLY A 668 -1.31 -22.46 -8.65
CA GLY A 668 -0.82 -22.51 -10.04
C GLY A 668 -0.65 -21.10 -10.64
N ALA A 669 -1.60 -20.23 -10.35
CA ALA A 669 -1.52 -18.79 -10.57
C ALA A 669 -0.95 -18.08 -9.33
N ILE A 670 -1.70 -18.08 -8.23
CA ILE A 670 -1.39 -17.30 -7.01
C ILE A 670 -1.34 -18.22 -5.80
N PHE A 671 -0.26 -18.12 -5.02
CA PHE A 671 -0.19 -18.63 -3.65
C PHE A 671 -0.02 -17.47 -2.68
N ALA A 672 -0.77 -17.46 -1.58
CA ALA A 672 -0.58 -16.52 -0.49
C ALA A 672 -0.55 -17.24 0.87
N GLU A 673 0.44 -16.90 1.70
CA GLU A 673 0.60 -17.40 3.06
C GLU A 673 0.90 -16.28 4.06
N ASN A 674 0.18 -16.26 5.18
CA ASN A 674 0.27 -15.24 6.24
C ASN A 674 0.13 -13.83 5.63
N ALA A 675 -0.94 -13.63 4.85
CA ALA A 675 -1.10 -12.46 3.98
C ALA A 675 -2.57 -12.10 3.73
N GLN A 676 -2.85 -10.82 3.61
CA GLN A 676 -4.14 -10.20 3.35
C GLN A 676 -4.11 -9.47 1.98
N PRO A 677 -4.09 -10.21 0.86
CA PRO A 677 -4.17 -9.61 -0.47
C PRO A 677 -5.62 -9.26 -0.85
N LEU A 678 -5.74 -8.20 -1.65
CA LEU A 678 -6.91 -7.93 -2.50
C LEU A 678 -6.58 -8.40 -3.92
N ILE A 679 -7.33 -9.37 -4.41
CA ILE A 679 -7.20 -9.90 -5.77
C ILE A 679 -8.48 -9.48 -6.51
N GLU A 680 -8.38 -8.47 -7.38
CA GLU A 680 -9.53 -7.87 -8.07
C GLU A 680 -9.35 -7.67 -9.58
N ARG A 681 -10.39 -7.79 -10.40
CA ARG A 681 -10.32 -7.49 -11.86
C ARG A 681 -9.25 -8.26 -12.64
N ASN A 682 -8.87 -9.47 -12.20
CA ASN A 682 -7.87 -10.28 -12.91
C ASN A 682 -8.53 -11.36 -13.77
N ILE A 683 -7.88 -11.69 -14.89
CA ILE A 683 -8.20 -12.88 -15.70
C ILE A 683 -7.15 -13.95 -15.35
N LEU A 684 -7.52 -14.95 -14.55
CA LEU A 684 -6.66 -16.08 -14.23
C LEU A 684 -7.04 -17.25 -15.14
N ARG A 685 -6.24 -17.53 -16.17
CA ARG A 685 -6.55 -18.58 -17.16
C ARG A 685 -5.47 -19.63 -17.36
N GLN A 686 -5.88 -20.87 -17.60
CA GLN A 686 -4.99 -21.98 -18.02
C GLN A 686 -3.82 -22.30 -17.05
N ASN A 687 -3.84 -21.82 -15.81
CA ASN A 687 -2.78 -22.09 -14.84
C ASN A 687 -2.93 -23.50 -14.25
N THR A 688 -1.82 -24.16 -13.94
CA THR A 688 -1.77 -25.56 -13.45
C THR A 688 -1.22 -25.65 -12.04
N ALA A 689 -1.94 -26.34 -11.14
CA ALA A 689 -1.44 -26.75 -9.82
C ALA A 689 -1.49 -28.28 -9.71
N THR A 690 -0.34 -28.94 -9.58
CA THR A 690 -0.29 -30.43 -9.60
C THR A 690 -0.98 -31.08 -8.39
N GLN A 691 -1.11 -30.37 -7.26
CA GLN A 691 -1.73 -30.87 -6.03
C GLN A 691 -2.81 -29.93 -5.48
N GLY A 692 -2.59 -28.62 -5.54
CA GLY A 692 -3.45 -27.58 -4.98
C GLY A 692 -4.48 -27.03 -5.97
N SER A 693 -4.58 -25.70 -6.02
CA SER A 693 -5.58 -24.96 -6.81
C SER A 693 -4.96 -23.76 -7.52
N ALA A 694 -5.67 -23.13 -8.45
CA ALA A 694 -5.13 -22.01 -9.23
C ALA A 694 -4.77 -20.81 -8.33
N ILE A 695 -5.68 -20.42 -7.44
CA ILE A 695 -5.42 -19.59 -6.26
C ILE A 695 -5.40 -20.50 -5.03
N THR A 696 -4.48 -20.28 -4.10
CA THR A 696 -4.50 -20.91 -2.77
C THR A 696 -4.13 -19.90 -1.69
N LEU A 697 -5.02 -19.72 -0.72
CA LEU A 697 -4.93 -18.74 0.36
C LEU A 697 -4.85 -19.48 1.70
N ARG A 698 -3.68 -19.48 2.36
CA ARG A 698 -3.40 -20.27 3.57
C ARG A 698 -2.94 -19.40 4.73
N ASN A 699 -3.66 -19.41 5.86
CA ASN A 699 -3.53 -18.41 6.92
C ASN A 699 -3.61 -16.99 6.33
N ALA A 700 -4.57 -16.82 5.40
CA ALA A 700 -4.75 -15.59 4.64
C ALA A 700 -5.91 -14.77 5.24
N ASP A 701 -5.92 -14.71 6.56
CA ASP A 701 -7.03 -14.26 7.39
C ASP A 701 -7.40 -12.80 7.09
N GLY A 702 -8.60 -12.55 6.54
CA GLY A 702 -9.01 -11.23 6.04
C GLY A 702 -8.60 -10.89 4.60
N ALA A 703 -8.25 -11.88 3.76
CA ALA A 703 -8.02 -11.66 2.33
C ALA A 703 -9.34 -11.48 1.53
N THR A 704 -9.25 -10.85 0.35
CA THR A 704 -10.40 -10.64 -0.55
C THR A 704 -10.09 -11.07 -1.98
N VAL A 705 -10.99 -11.84 -2.58
CA VAL A 705 -10.98 -12.22 -4.00
C VAL A 705 -12.31 -11.77 -4.61
N ARG A 706 -12.31 -10.70 -5.43
CA ARG A 706 -13.57 -10.20 -6.03
C ARG A 706 -13.47 -9.69 -7.46
N ASN A 707 -14.56 -9.76 -8.22
CA ASN A 707 -14.60 -9.34 -9.62
C ASN A 707 -13.47 -9.97 -10.47
N ASN A 708 -13.22 -11.29 -10.35
CA ASN A 708 -12.21 -11.98 -11.17
C ASN A 708 -12.84 -13.02 -12.12
N LEU A 709 -12.18 -13.26 -13.25
CA LEU A 709 -12.50 -14.33 -14.18
C LEU A 709 -11.50 -15.48 -14.00
N LEU A 710 -11.95 -16.63 -13.50
CA LEU A 710 -11.13 -17.83 -13.32
C LEU A 710 -11.53 -18.87 -14.37
N LEU A 711 -10.69 -19.03 -15.40
CA LEU A 711 -11.03 -19.69 -16.66
C LEU A 711 -10.11 -20.88 -16.98
N ASN A 712 -10.66 -22.08 -17.12
CA ASN A 712 -9.92 -23.27 -17.60
C ASN A 712 -8.65 -23.62 -16.80
N ASN A 713 -8.57 -23.26 -15.50
CA ASN A 713 -7.42 -23.59 -14.67
C ASN A 713 -7.46 -25.05 -14.20
N THR A 714 -6.29 -25.68 -14.08
CA THR A 714 -6.14 -27.12 -13.85
C THR A 714 -5.53 -27.44 -12.48
N GLY A 715 -6.06 -28.45 -11.80
CA GLY A 715 -5.62 -28.87 -10.46
C GLY A 715 -6.74 -29.56 -9.69
N SER A 716 -6.86 -29.30 -8.38
CA SER A 716 -8.04 -29.72 -7.60
C SER A 716 -9.25 -28.81 -7.86
N TYR A 717 -9.06 -27.49 -7.71
CA TYR A 717 -10.08 -26.44 -7.79
C TYR A 717 -9.46 -25.16 -8.36
N ALA A 718 -10.27 -24.16 -8.67
CA ALA A 718 -9.81 -22.83 -9.06
C ALA A 718 -9.36 -22.02 -7.83
N LEU A 719 -10.15 -22.00 -6.75
CA LEU A 719 -9.85 -21.28 -5.52
C LEU A 719 -9.87 -22.22 -4.30
N ASN A 720 -8.89 -22.10 -3.42
CA ASN A 720 -8.80 -22.88 -2.18
C ASN A 720 -8.57 -21.97 -0.97
N LEU A 721 -9.50 -22.03 0.00
CA LEU A 721 -9.57 -21.18 1.19
C LEU A 721 -9.17 -21.98 2.43
N LEU A 722 -8.14 -21.51 3.15
CA LEU A 722 -7.70 -22.06 4.43
C LEU A 722 -7.37 -20.91 5.40
N SER A 723 -8.40 -20.32 6.04
CA SER A 723 -8.25 -19.37 7.15
C SER A 723 -8.07 -20.08 8.50
N SER A 724 -7.58 -19.34 9.48
CA SER A 724 -7.26 -19.75 10.85
C SER A 724 -7.89 -18.87 11.94
N SER A 725 -8.20 -17.60 11.64
CA SER A 725 -8.91 -16.64 12.51
C SER A 725 -10.03 -15.93 11.76
N ASP A 726 -9.69 -15.13 10.75
CA ASP A 726 -10.56 -14.13 10.16
C ASP A 726 -11.02 -14.56 8.76
N ALA A 727 -12.28 -14.25 8.43
CA ALA A 727 -12.89 -14.69 7.18
C ALA A 727 -12.14 -14.18 5.94
N ILE A 728 -11.86 -15.08 5.00
CA ILE A 728 -11.55 -14.73 3.62
C ILE A 728 -12.89 -14.48 2.90
N LEU A 729 -12.96 -13.38 2.16
CA LEU A 729 -14.10 -13.04 1.30
C LEU A 729 -13.82 -13.45 -0.14
N ALA A 730 -14.68 -14.28 -0.73
CA ALA A 730 -14.72 -14.56 -2.16
C ALA A 730 -16.07 -14.07 -2.71
N ALA A 731 -16.10 -12.89 -3.32
CA ALA A 731 -17.34 -12.22 -3.73
C ALA A 731 -17.35 -11.91 -5.23
N PHE A 732 -18.48 -11.99 -5.94
CA PHE A 732 -18.59 -11.47 -7.31
C PHE A 732 -17.55 -12.00 -8.32
N ASN A 733 -17.15 -13.28 -8.26
CA ASN A 733 -16.23 -13.87 -9.24
C ASN A 733 -16.97 -14.81 -10.21
N THR A 734 -16.38 -15.04 -11.38
CA THR A 734 -16.89 -15.96 -12.39
C THR A 734 -15.89 -17.11 -12.63
N PHE A 735 -16.31 -18.33 -12.32
CA PHE A 735 -15.51 -19.55 -12.43
C PHE A 735 -16.03 -20.45 -13.56
N TYR A 736 -15.29 -20.55 -14.66
CA TYR A 736 -15.69 -21.32 -15.85
C TYR A 736 -14.62 -22.32 -16.32
N GLY A 737 -15.03 -23.55 -16.64
CA GLY A 737 -14.18 -24.56 -17.29
C GLY A 737 -13.02 -25.12 -16.44
N ASN A 738 -12.91 -24.75 -15.16
CA ASN A 738 -11.78 -25.16 -14.31
C ASN A 738 -11.88 -26.64 -13.91
N SER A 739 -10.83 -27.21 -13.32
CA SER A 739 -10.90 -28.54 -12.69
C SER A 739 -11.96 -28.64 -11.59
N GLY A 740 -12.32 -27.54 -10.93
CA GLY A 740 -13.37 -27.43 -9.91
C GLY A 740 -13.54 -25.95 -9.52
N GLY A 741 -14.63 -25.59 -8.86
CA GLY A 741 -14.90 -24.19 -8.47
C GLY A 741 -14.08 -23.72 -7.26
N ILE A 742 -14.75 -23.57 -6.10
CA ILE A 742 -14.15 -23.15 -4.84
C ILE A 742 -14.15 -24.30 -3.83
N ARG A 743 -13.06 -24.43 -3.06
CA ARG A 743 -12.98 -25.29 -1.89
C ARG A 743 -12.68 -24.49 -0.61
N ASN A 744 -13.48 -24.71 0.43
CA ASN A 744 -13.18 -24.32 1.81
C ASN A 744 -12.54 -25.50 2.58
N GLN A 745 -11.48 -25.22 3.34
CA GLN A 745 -10.80 -26.22 4.19
C GLN A 745 -10.57 -25.77 5.65
N GLY A 746 -11.03 -24.59 6.04
CA GLY A 746 -10.90 -24.12 7.42
C GLY A 746 -11.30 -22.66 7.61
N GLY A 747 -11.90 -22.36 8.76
CA GLY A 747 -12.43 -21.05 9.14
C GLY A 747 -13.80 -20.70 8.54
N ALA A 748 -14.35 -19.57 9.00
CA ALA A 748 -15.70 -19.12 8.68
C ALA A 748 -15.70 -18.18 7.46
N ASN A 749 -15.21 -18.68 6.32
CA ASN A 749 -15.07 -17.88 5.10
C ASN A 749 -16.42 -17.49 4.49
N ILE A 750 -16.46 -16.32 3.87
CA ILE A 750 -17.64 -15.78 3.20
C ILE A 750 -17.47 -15.98 1.70
N VAL A 751 -18.43 -16.66 1.07
CA VAL A 751 -18.44 -16.91 -0.37
C VAL A 751 -19.80 -16.48 -0.90
N GLU A 752 -19.83 -15.38 -1.63
CA GLU A 752 -21.08 -14.71 -1.99
C GLU A 752 -21.13 -14.17 -3.42
N ALA A 753 -22.32 -14.14 -4.03
CA ALA A 753 -22.54 -13.57 -5.36
C ALA A 753 -21.57 -14.06 -6.46
N ASN A 754 -21.03 -15.28 -6.39
CA ASN A 754 -20.17 -15.85 -7.44
C ASN A 754 -20.99 -16.67 -8.44
N ILE A 755 -20.58 -16.68 -9.72
CA ILE A 755 -21.04 -17.68 -10.69
C ILE A 755 -20.01 -18.81 -10.77
N LEU A 756 -20.45 -20.06 -10.57
CA LEU A 756 -19.64 -21.27 -10.73
C LEU A 756 -20.30 -22.19 -11.75
N TRP A 757 -19.76 -22.22 -12.98
CA TRP A 757 -20.47 -22.77 -14.14
C TRP A 757 -19.54 -23.58 -15.06
N GLY A 758 -19.96 -24.77 -15.48
CA GLY A 758 -19.21 -25.59 -16.43
C GLY A 758 -17.85 -26.06 -15.92
N ASN A 759 -17.66 -26.20 -14.61
CA ASN A 759 -16.44 -26.72 -14.02
C ASN A 759 -16.45 -28.27 -14.06
N ASN A 760 -15.26 -28.88 -14.23
CA ASN A 760 -15.14 -30.32 -14.57
C ASN A 760 -15.34 -31.27 -13.36
N ASN A 761 -15.22 -30.77 -12.14
CA ASN A 761 -15.67 -31.40 -10.90
C ASN A 761 -16.53 -30.38 -10.13
N ALA A 762 -16.92 -30.73 -8.89
CA ALA A 762 -17.79 -29.92 -8.06
C ALA A 762 -17.45 -28.42 -8.06
N ASN A 763 -18.49 -27.59 -8.22
CA ASN A 763 -18.40 -26.15 -8.06
C ASN A 763 -18.03 -25.76 -6.62
N TRP A 764 -18.50 -26.54 -5.64
CA TRP A 764 -18.30 -26.26 -4.22
C TRP A 764 -17.83 -27.50 -3.44
N GLN A 765 -16.90 -27.29 -2.50
CA GLN A 765 -16.58 -28.25 -1.44
C GLN A 765 -16.28 -27.51 -0.12
N ASP A 766 -17.09 -27.74 0.93
CA ASP A 766 -16.75 -27.31 2.29
C ASP A 766 -16.26 -28.49 3.13
N THR A 767 -15.03 -28.39 3.64
CA THR A 767 -14.42 -29.40 4.54
C THR A 767 -14.65 -29.04 6.01
N GLY A 768 -15.92 -28.89 6.39
CA GLY A 768 -16.31 -28.53 7.76
C GLY A 768 -17.74 -28.02 7.90
N ALA A 769 -18.35 -27.55 6.82
CA ALA A 769 -19.62 -26.83 6.83
C ALA A 769 -19.55 -25.56 7.70
N THR A 770 -18.46 -24.80 7.54
CA THR A 770 -18.17 -23.57 8.29
C THR A 770 -18.26 -22.31 7.46
N ALA A 771 -18.32 -22.40 6.12
CA ALA A 771 -18.41 -21.23 5.25
C ALA A 771 -19.84 -20.67 5.18
N THR A 772 -19.96 -19.36 5.13
CA THR A 772 -21.20 -18.65 4.78
C THR A 772 -21.34 -18.65 3.25
N LEU A 773 -22.49 -19.14 2.76
CA LEU A 773 -22.78 -19.28 1.33
C LEU A 773 -24.03 -18.47 0.96
N THR A 774 -23.85 -17.37 0.24
CA THR A 774 -24.94 -16.41 -0.02
C THR A 774 -25.03 -16.08 -1.51
N ASP A 775 -26.22 -16.18 -2.09
CA ASP A 775 -26.51 -15.71 -3.46
C ASP A 775 -25.51 -16.16 -4.56
N ASN A 776 -24.86 -17.32 -4.43
CA ASN A 776 -24.03 -17.84 -5.52
C ASN A 776 -24.92 -18.57 -6.55
N LEU A 777 -24.57 -18.46 -7.83
CA LEU A 777 -25.22 -19.16 -8.94
C LEU A 777 -24.37 -20.35 -9.41
N VAL A 778 -24.98 -21.53 -9.48
CA VAL A 778 -24.33 -22.77 -9.95
C VAL A 778 -25.13 -23.48 -11.04
N ASP A 779 -24.46 -24.32 -11.85
CA ASP A 779 -25.14 -25.26 -12.76
C ASP A 779 -25.52 -26.59 -12.08
N ALA A 780 -24.80 -27.00 -11.02
CA ALA A 780 -25.10 -28.19 -10.24
C ALA A 780 -24.62 -28.13 -8.77
N LEU A 781 -25.60 -28.15 -7.85
CA LEU A 781 -25.51 -28.40 -6.39
C LEU A 781 -24.65 -27.42 -5.55
N PRO A 782 -24.95 -27.24 -4.24
CA PRO A 782 -26.08 -27.80 -3.47
C PRO A 782 -27.36 -26.96 -3.57
N ALA A 783 -28.49 -27.52 -3.11
CA ALA A 783 -29.82 -26.90 -3.20
C ALA A 783 -30.07 -25.70 -2.25
N SER A 784 -29.03 -25.20 -1.57
CA SER A 784 -29.10 -24.02 -0.69
C SER A 784 -28.66 -22.72 -1.40
N GLN A 785 -28.39 -22.78 -2.70
CA GLN A 785 -27.89 -21.69 -3.54
C GLN A 785 -28.76 -21.58 -4.80
N LEU A 786 -28.57 -20.53 -5.61
CA LEU A 786 -29.29 -20.39 -6.88
C LEU A 786 -28.75 -21.41 -7.88
N VAL A 787 -29.64 -22.18 -8.50
CA VAL A 787 -29.29 -23.22 -9.48
C VAL A 787 -30.02 -22.93 -10.79
N SER A 788 -29.28 -22.75 -11.88
CA SER A 788 -29.85 -22.61 -13.22
C SER A 788 -29.53 -23.82 -14.09
N ALA A 789 -30.45 -24.20 -14.97
CA ALA A 789 -30.22 -25.14 -16.06
C ALA A 789 -29.85 -24.45 -17.39
N GLN A 790 -29.90 -23.11 -17.44
CA GLN A 790 -29.53 -22.28 -18.58
C GLN A 790 -28.29 -21.45 -18.25
N SER A 791 -27.37 -21.32 -19.20
CA SER A 791 -26.14 -20.55 -18.96
C SER A 791 -26.46 -19.07 -18.72
N PRO A 792 -25.88 -18.44 -17.67
CA PRO A 792 -26.13 -17.03 -17.37
C PRO A 792 -25.43 -16.07 -18.35
N PHE A 793 -24.55 -16.57 -19.22
CA PHE A 793 -23.67 -15.77 -20.07
C PHE A 793 -24.16 -15.63 -21.50
N VAL A 794 -23.85 -14.50 -22.16
CA VAL A 794 -24.11 -14.28 -23.59
C VAL A 794 -23.41 -15.33 -24.47
N ASN A 795 -22.08 -15.52 -24.30
CA ASN A 795 -21.35 -16.56 -25.05
C ASN A 795 -20.02 -16.97 -24.37
N ALA A 796 -20.12 -17.71 -23.26
CA ALA A 796 -18.96 -18.21 -22.52
C ALA A 796 -17.99 -19.07 -23.38
N ALA A 797 -18.51 -19.76 -24.41
CA ALA A 797 -17.68 -20.57 -25.31
C ALA A 797 -16.76 -19.73 -26.23
N GLN A 798 -17.06 -18.44 -26.42
CA GLN A 798 -16.21 -17.47 -27.08
C GLN A 798 -15.52 -16.51 -26.09
N GLY A 799 -15.65 -16.73 -24.79
CA GLY A 799 -15.09 -15.89 -23.73
C GLY A 799 -15.93 -14.66 -23.37
N ASN A 800 -17.14 -14.51 -23.91
CA ASN A 800 -18.07 -13.46 -23.50
C ASN A 800 -18.86 -13.90 -22.26
N PHE A 801 -18.43 -13.40 -21.10
CA PHE A 801 -18.99 -13.69 -19.78
C PHE A 801 -19.93 -12.59 -19.25
N ASN A 802 -20.31 -11.62 -20.09
CA ASN A 802 -21.39 -10.69 -19.78
C ASN A 802 -22.69 -11.49 -19.59
N LEU A 803 -23.59 -11.00 -18.74
CA LEU A 803 -24.85 -11.69 -18.49
C LEU A 803 -25.80 -11.62 -19.70
N ALA A 804 -26.49 -12.72 -19.96
CA ALA A 804 -27.56 -12.77 -20.94
C ALA A 804 -28.83 -12.10 -20.37
N ALA A 805 -29.63 -11.46 -21.22
CA ALA A 805 -30.87 -10.77 -20.83
C ALA A 805 -31.95 -11.65 -20.17
N SER A 806 -31.75 -12.98 -20.12
CA SER A 806 -32.62 -13.94 -19.43
C SER A 806 -31.91 -14.65 -18.26
N SER A 807 -30.84 -14.05 -17.74
CA SER A 807 -30.01 -14.64 -16.69
C SER A 807 -30.60 -14.38 -15.30
N ILE A 808 -30.79 -15.44 -14.51
CA ILE A 808 -31.20 -15.33 -13.10
C ILE A 808 -30.09 -14.83 -12.16
N ALA A 809 -28.98 -14.35 -12.72
CA ALA A 809 -27.94 -13.64 -11.98
C ALA A 809 -28.16 -12.13 -11.92
N ILE A 810 -29.04 -11.58 -12.77
CA ILE A 810 -29.35 -10.14 -12.80
C ILE A 810 -30.12 -9.76 -11.54
N ASP A 811 -29.74 -8.65 -10.88
CA ASP A 811 -30.36 -8.10 -9.66
C ASP A 811 -30.51 -9.11 -8.49
N ALA A 812 -29.70 -10.18 -8.49
CA ALA A 812 -29.93 -11.34 -7.62
C ALA A 812 -29.02 -11.42 -6.37
N ALA A 813 -28.04 -10.52 -6.21
CA ALA A 813 -27.13 -10.49 -5.06
C ALA A 813 -27.71 -9.70 -3.86
N LEU A 814 -28.87 -10.14 -3.35
CA LEU A 814 -29.72 -9.40 -2.40
C LEU A 814 -29.26 -9.41 -0.93
N ASN A 815 -28.37 -10.32 -0.53
CA ASN A 815 -28.02 -10.62 0.86
C ASN A 815 -26.50 -10.56 1.13
N VAL A 816 -25.73 -9.94 0.23
CA VAL A 816 -24.25 -9.85 0.32
C VAL A 816 -23.76 -8.98 1.47
N SER A 817 -22.50 -9.16 1.87
CA SER A 817 -21.87 -8.40 2.96
C SER A 817 -21.50 -6.95 2.59
N ASP A 818 -21.12 -6.69 1.34
CA ASP A 818 -20.78 -5.36 0.80
C ASP A 818 -20.84 -5.37 -0.75
N TYR A 819 -20.98 -4.20 -1.37
CA TYR A 819 -20.93 -4.04 -2.83
C TYR A 819 -19.62 -3.37 -3.27
N PRO A 820 -18.82 -3.95 -4.19
CA PRO A 820 -17.75 -3.20 -4.83
C PRO A 820 -18.36 -2.10 -5.71
N VAL A 821 -17.80 -0.89 -5.63
CA VAL A 821 -18.27 0.34 -6.33
C VAL A 821 -18.47 0.14 -7.84
N ASP A 822 -17.66 -0.74 -8.42
CA ASP A 822 -17.64 -1.07 -9.84
C ASP A 822 -17.41 -2.58 -10.08
N ASP A 823 -17.77 -3.09 -11.25
CA ASP A 823 -17.72 -4.52 -11.64
C ASP A 823 -16.35 -4.96 -12.20
N PHE A 824 -16.24 -5.98 -13.06
CA PHE A 824 -15.01 -6.31 -13.80
C PHE A 824 -14.70 -5.31 -14.92
N ALA A 825 -15.71 -4.82 -15.65
CA ALA A 825 -15.56 -3.91 -16.78
C ALA A 825 -15.35 -2.43 -16.38
N GLY A 826 -15.66 -2.06 -15.14
CA GLY A 826 -15.70 -0.68 -14.65
C GLY A 826 -17.09 -0.03 -14.73
N ALA A 827 -18.15 -0.83 -14.93
CA ALA A 827 -19.53 -0.38 -14.77
C ALA A 827 -19.85 -0.20 -13.27
N PRO A 828 -20.63 0.84 -12.88
CA PRO A 828 -21.06 1.02 -11.48
C PRO A 828 -21.90 -0.16 -10.97
N ARG A 829 -21.95 -0.33 -9.64
CA ARG A 829 -22.73 -1.35 -8.94
C ARG A 829 -23.25 -0.80 -7.59
N PRO A 830 -24.49 -1.08 -7.15
CA PRO A 830 -25.59 -1.80 -7.85
C PRO A 830 -26.18 -1.04 -9.06
N GLN A 831 -26.88 -1.77 -9.94
CA GLN A 831 -27.62 -1.25 -11.10
C GLN A 831 -28.90 -2.06 -11.38
N ASP A 832 -30.02 -1.35 -11.63
CA ASP A 832 -31.37 -1.85 -12.02
C ASP A 832 -31.33 -2.53 -13.41
N GLY A 833 -30.75 -3.72 -13.48
CA GLY A 833 -30.42 -4.43 -14.72
C GLY A 833 -31.61 -5.15 -15.36
N ASP A 834 -32.60 -5.58 -14.56
CA ASP A 834 -33.84 -6.17 -15.07
C ASP A 834 -34.95 -5.14 -15.39
N GLY A 835 -34.87 -3.94 -14.79
CA GLY A 835 -35.77 -2.82 -15.03
C GLY A 835 -37.02 -2.77 -14.14
N ASP A 836 -37.08 -3.53 -13.04
CA ASP A 836 -38.19 -3.47 -12.07
C ASP A 836 -38.16 -2.22 -11.16
N SER A 837 -37.10 -1.41 -11.24
CA SER A 837 -36.83 -0.22 -10.42
C SER A 837 -36.38 -0.48 -8.98
N SER A 838 -35.99 -1.70 -8.66
CA SER A 838 -35.09 -2.02 -7.54
C SER A 838 -33.64 -1.70 -7.90
N LEU A 839 -32.76 -1.64 -6.89
CA LEU A 839 -31.31 -1.58 -7.08
C LEU A 839 -30.66 -2.72 -6.31
N ALA A 840 -30.35 -3.80 -7.01
CA ALA A 840 -29.48 -4.85 -6.51
C ALA A 840 -28.21 -4.95 -7.37
N ALA A 841 -27.30 -5.84 -6.99
CA ALA A 841 -26.12 -6.14 -7.81
C ALA A 841 -26.29 -7.49 -8.51
N ASP A 842 -25.59 -7.66 -9.61
CA ASP A 842 -25.56 -8.91 -10.34
C ASP A 842 -24.64 -9.93 -9.66
N ILE A 843 -25.06 -11.20 -9.68
CA ILE A 843 -24.22 -12.32 -9.29
C ILE A 843 -23.14 -12.51 -10.35
N GLY A 844 -21.88 -12.44 -9.93
CA GLY A 844 -20.70 -12.67 -10.76
C GLY A 844 -19.87 -11.42 -11.03
N ALA A 845 -18.91 -11.57 -11.95
CA ALA A 845 -17.90 -10.56 -12.19
C ALA A 845 -18.39 -9.32 -12.95
N TYR A 846 -19.52 -9.40 -13.66
CA TYR A 846 -20.05 -8.31 -14.48
C TYR A 846 -21.34 -7.75 -13.91
N GLU A 847 -21.63 -6.47 -14.18
CA GLU A 847 -22.92 -5.82 -13.90
C GLU A 847 -23.66 -5.52 -15.21
N SER A 848 -24.96 -5.78 -15.22
CA SER A 848 -25.88 -5.40 -16.30
C SER A 848 -26.22 -3.91 -16.21
N PRO A 849 -26.15 -3.15 -17.31
CA PRO A 849 -26.42 -1.72 -17.27
C PRO A 849 -27.91 -1.44 -17.04
N SER A 850 -28.25 -0.38 -16.28
CA SER A 850 -29.65 -0.04 -15.93
C SER A 850 -30.54 0.47 -17.07
N THR A 851 -30.24 0.06 -18.31
CA THR A 851 -30.97 0.46 -19.51
C THR A 851 -30.98 -0.68 -20.54
N MET A 852 -31.80 -1.70 -20.26
CA MET A 852 -32.35 -2.57 -21.32
C MET A 852 -33.29 -1.77 -22.24
N VAL A 853 -32.71 -0.83 -23.02
CA VAL A 853 -33.46 -0.12 -24.05
C VAL A 853 -33.80 -1.14 -25.13
N VAL A 854 -35.06 -1.55 -25.17
CA VAL A 854 -35.63 -2.33 -26.27
C VAL A 854 -35.76 -1.42 -27.50
N ILE A 855 -34.63 -1.06 -28.11
CA ILE A 855 -34.60 -0.42 -29.41
C ILE A 855 -35.07 -1.49 -30.40
N ILE A 856 -36.21 -1.24 -31.05
CA ILE A 856 -36.82 -2.15 -32.03
C ILE A 856 -36.06 -2.07 -33.35
N GLY A 857 -34.82 -2.58 -33.33
CA GLY A 857 -33.94 -2.67 -34.47
C GLY A 857 -34.28 -3.82 -35.40
N ASP A 858 -33.81 -3.71 -36.64
CA ASP A 858 -33.69 -4.84 -37.56
C ASP A 858 -32.56 -5.77 -37.04
N PRO A 859 -32.85 -7.04 -36.67
CA PRO A 859 -31.86 -7.95 -36.14
C PRO A 859 -30.88 -8.50 -37.20
N ASN A 860 -31.08 -8.14 -38.47
CA ASN A 860 -30.20 -8.52 -39.59
C ASN A 860 -29.26 -7.36 -39.99
N ALA A 861 -29.28 -6.24 -39.26
CA ALA A 861 -28.41 -5.10 -39.48
C ALA A 861 -27.27 -5.08 -38.45
N ILE A 862 -26.11 -4.60 -38.88
CA ILE A 862 -24.92 -4.39 -38.03
C ILE A 862 -24.96 -2.95 -37.49
N TYR A 863 -24.91 -2.77 -36.18
CA TYR A 863 -24.99 -1.46 -35.54
C TYR A 863 -23.62 -0.89 -35.18
N VAL A 864 -23.50 0.44 -35.25
CA VAL A 864 -22.27 1.19 -34.94
C VAL A 864 -22.63 2.41 -34.10
N ASP A 865 -21.96 2.61 -32.97
CA ASP A 865 -22.15 3.76 -32.08
C ASP A 865 -20.78 4.28 -31.61
N GLY A 866 -20.44 5.52 -31.97
CA GLY A 866 -19.16 6.15 -31.62
C GLY A 866 -18.98 6.47 -30.13
N SER A 867 -20.00 6.26 -29.30
CA SER A 867 -19.94 6.34 -27.83
C SER A 867 -19.78 4.98 -27.14
N ALA A 868 -19.91 3.86 -27.87
CA ALA A 868 -19.78 2.53 -27.31
C ALA A 868 -18.31 2.16 -26.97
N SER A 869 -18.14 1.28 -25.99
CA SER A 869 -16.83 0.73 -25.62
C SER A 869 -16.22 -0.10 -26.76
N PRO A 870 -14.88 -0.14 -26.92
CA PRO A 870 -14.23 -1.02 -27.89
C PRO A 870 -14.56 -2.49 -27.63
N GLY A 871 -14.94 -3.23 -28.69
CA GLY A 871 -15.13 -4.69 -28.63
C GLY A 871 -16.56 -5.21 -28.77
N GLY A 872 -17.56 -4.35 -29.03
CA GLY A 872 -18.92 -4.79 -29.37
C GLY A 872 -18.99 -5.70 -30.61
N ASP A 873 -20.07 -6.48 -30.74
CA ASP A 873 -20.26 -7.50 -31.78
C ASP A 873 -21.06 -7.02 -33.02
N GLY A 874 -21.63 -5.81 -32.94
CA GLY A 874 -22.47 -5.23 -33.99
C GLY A 874 -23.95 -5.55 -33.87
N SER A 875 -24.39 -6.23 -32.80
CA SER A 875 -25.79 -6.27 -32.41
C SER A 875 -26.27 -4.90 -31.91
N ILE A 876 -27.58 -4.68 -31.80
CA ILE A 876 -28.11 -3.41 -31.30
C ILE A 876 -27.87 -3.19 -29.79
N GLY A 877 -27.63 -4.26 -29.03
CA GLY A 877 -27.23 -4.20 -27.61
C GLY A 877 -25.71 -4.13 -27.39
N SER A 878 -24.91 -4.36 -28.43
CA SER A 878 -23.45 -4.24 -28.37
C SER A 878 -22.89 -3.75 -29.73
N PRO A 879 -23.21 -2.51 -30.14
CA PRO A 879 -22.79 -1.98 -31.43
C PRO A 879 -21.25 -1.88 -31.52
N TYR A 880 -20.71 -1.96 -32.73
CA TYR A 880 -19.30 -1.67 -32.94
C TYR A 880 -19.01 -0.20 -32.62
N ASN A 881 -17.90 0.09 -31.96
CA ASN A 881 -17.52 1.48 -31.67
C ASN A 881 -16.96 2.25 -32.89
N THR A 882 -16.76 1.57 -34.03
CA THR A 882 -16.20 2.12 -35.27
C THR A 882 -16.85 1.52 -36.52
N ILE A 883 -17.02 2.33 -37.55
CA ILE A 883 -17.57 1.95 -38.85
C ILE A 883 -16.62 0.96 -39.55
N SER A 884 -15.30 1.13 -39.37
CA SER A 884 -14.28 0.23 -39.90
C SER A 884 -14.42 -1.18 -39.34
N MET A 885 -14.74 -1.36 -38.05
CA MET A 885 -14.93 -2.70 -37.47
C MET A 885 -16.19 -3.38 -38.00
N ALA A 886 -17.29 -2.62 -38.19
CA ALA A 886 -18.47 -3.15 -38.88
C ALA A 886 -18.16 -3.56 -40.32
N LEU A 887 -17.40 -2.76 -41.08
CA LEU A 887 -16.98 -3.09 -42.45
C LEU A 887 -16.02 -4.29 -42.51
N VAL A 888 -15.19 -4.52 -41.49
CA VAL A 888 -14.34 -5.73 -41.37
C VAL A 888 -15.19 -6.99 -41.17
N ASN A 889 -16.27 -6.93 -40.40
CA ASN A 889 -17.08 -8.11 -40.06
C ASN A 889 -18.27 -8.37 -41.01
N ALA A 890 -18.82 -7.35 -41.67
CA ALA A 890 -19.92 -7.48 -42.63
C ALA A 890 -19.59 -8.41 -43.83
N VAL A 891 -20.60 -9.00 -44.47
CA VAL A 891 -20.51 -9.71 -45.75
C VAL A 891 -21.20 -8.94 -46.88
N ASN A 892 -21.09 -9.42 -48.13
CA ASN A 892 -21.74 -8.79 -49.27
C ASN A 892 -23.26 -8.96 -49.17
N GLY A 893 -23.99 -7.85 -49.13
CA GLY A 893 -25.45 -7.77 -48.95
C GLY A 893 -25.88 -7.09 -47.64
N ASP A 894 -24.97 -6.97 -46.66
CA ASP A 894 -25.33 -6.50 -45.31
C ASP A 894 -25.73 -5.03 -45.26
N THR A 895 -26.58 -4.72 -44.26
CA THR A 895 -26.92 -3.34 -43.90
C THR A 895 -26.20 -2.96 -42.61
N ILE A 896 -25.42 -1.89 -42.64
CA ILE A 896 -24.74 -1.31 -41.48
C ILE A 896 -25.46 -0.02 -41.09
N ARG A 897 -25.94 0.07 -39.85
CA ARG A 897 -26.66 1.22 -39.29
C ARG A 897 -25.77 1.94 -38.28
N VAL A 898 -25.48 3.21 -38.53
CA VAL A 898 -24.56 4.03 -37.74
C VAL A 898 -25.35 5.08 -36.97
N LEU A 899 -25.25 5.07 -35.65
CA LEU A 899 -25.95 6.00 -34.76
C LEU A 899 -25.34 7.42 -34.85
N PRO A 900 -26.08 8.47 -34.41
CA PRO A 900 -25.57 9.83 -34.31
C PRO A 900 -24.24 9.91 -33.54
N GLY A 901 -23.23 10.58 -34.10
CA GLY A 901 -21.88 10.61 -33.54
C GLY A 901 -20.85 11.17 -34.51
N VAL A 902 -19.63 11.44 -34.02
CA VAL A 902 -18.50 11.94 -34.83
C VAL A 902 -17.46 10.85 -34.95
N TYR A 903 -17.36 10.24 -36.14
CA TYR A 903 -16.50 9.11 -36.44
C TYR A 903 -15.20 9.62 -37.11
N GLN A 904 -14.13 9.70 -36.31
CA GLN A 904 -12.82 10.20 -36.76
C GLN A 904 -11.95 9.06 -37.32
N GLU A 905 -12.40 8.45 -38.41
CA GLU A 905 -11.78 7.26 -39.01
C GLU A 905 -11.81 7.26 -40.55
N PRO A 906 -10.85 6.60 -41.22
CA PRO A 906 -10.85 6.46 -42.67
C PRO A 906 -11.77 5.32 -43.13
N VAL A 907 -13.01 5.63 -43.50
CA VAL A 907 -14.01 4.62 -43.88
C VAL A 907 -13.74 4.05 -45.28
N ILE A 908 -13.17 2.84 -45.35
CA ILE A 908 -12.83 2.15 -46.61
C ILE A 908 -13.84 1.02 -46.88
N ILE A 909 -14.70 1.20 -47.89
CA ILE A 909 -15.74 0.23 -48.25
C ILE A 909 -15.25 -0.65 -49.41
N ALA A 910 -14.86 -1.89 -49.07
CA ALA A 910 -14.34 -2.91 -49.98
C ALA A 910 -15.25 -4.15 -50.14
N LYS A 911 -16.51 -4.05 -49.68
CA LYS A 911 -17.57 -5.06 -49.77
C LYS A 911 -18.86 -4.39 -50.26
N SER A 912 -19.73 -5.15 -50.92
CA SER A 912 -21.01 -4.63 -51.45
C SER A 912 -22.02 -4.54 -50.31
N VAL A 913 -22.12 -3.37 -49.66
CA VAL A 913 -22.91 -3.16 -48.42
C VAL A 913 -23.76 -1.89 -48.47
N THR A 914 -24.79 -1.85 -47.61
CA THR A 914 -25.67 -0.69 -47.43
C THR A 914 -25.37 0.00 -46.11
N LEU A 915 -24.62 1.10 -46.14
CA LEU A 915 -24.25 1.90 -44.98
C LEU A 915 -25.25 3.07 -44.79
N ILE A 916 -25.94 3.09 -43.66
CA ILE A 916 -27.02 4.04 -43.34
C ILE A 916 -26.69 4.76 -42.03
N ALA A 917 -26.80 6.09 -42.01
CA ALA A 917 -26.87 6.86 -40.78
C ALA A 917 -28.30 6.85 -40.21
N GLU A 918 -28.44 6.55 -38.93
CA GLU A 918 -29.71 6.71 -38.20
C GLU A 918 -29.88 8.16 -37.75
N GLY A 919 -31.03 8.75 -38.05
CA GLY A 919 -31.27 10.18 -37.83
C GLY A 919 -30.43 11.08 -38.76
N ALA A 920 -30.05 12.26 -38.24
CA ALA A 920 -29.37 13.30 -39.00
C ALA A 920 -28.00 13.70 -38.41
N GLY A 921 -27.44 12.87 -37.53
CA GLY A 921 -26.31 13.24 -36.66
C GLY A 921 -25.01 12.45 -36.84
N ALA A 922 -24.92 11.50 -37.79
CA ALA A 922 -23.67 10.79 -38.05
C ALA A 922 -22.74 11.62 -38.95
N ILE A 923 -21.58 11.98 -38.43
CA ILE A 923 -20.53 12.74 -39.12
C ILE A 923 -19.31 11.84 -39.29
N ILE A 924 -18.89 11.58 -40.53
CA ILE A 924 -17.60 10.92 -40.82
C ILE A 924 -16.58 12.02 -41.11
N GLN A 925 -15.52 12.09 -40.30
CA GLN A 925 -14.54 13.18 -40.35
C GLN A 925 -13.12 12.64 -40.54
N ASN A 926 -12.39 13.12 -41.56
CA ASN A 926 -11.00 12.73 -41.77
C ASN A 926 -10.18 13.86 -42.42
N GLN A 927 -8.92 14.04 -42.00
CA GLN A 927 -8.02 15.05 -42.58
C GLN A 927 -7.56 14.74 -44.03
N GLN A 928 -8.12 13.70 -44.67
CA GLN A 928 -7.86 13.29 -46.05
C GLN A 928 -9.16 12.86 -46.74
N THR A 929 -9.31 11.58 -47.11
CA THR A 929 -10.56 11.06 -47.70
C THR A 929 -11.44 10.46 -46.61
N ALA A 930 -12.59 11.07 -46.34
CA ALA A 930 -13.54 10.60 -45.32
C ALA A 930 -14.11 9.20 -45.64
N VAL A 931 -14.59 8.98 -46.88
CA VAL A 931 -15.13 7.70 -47.35
C VAL A 931 -14.48 7.31 -48.67
N ARG A 932 -13.95 6.09 -48.78
CA ARG A 932 -13.35 5.53 -49.99
C ARG A 932 -14.00 4.21 -50.37
N VAL A 933 -14.80 4.21 -51.43
CA VAL A 933 -15.41 3.00 -52.00
C VAL A 933 -14.46 2.38 -53.03
N THR A 934 -14.31 1.05 -53.04
CA THR A 934 -13.42 0.32 -53.96
C THR A 934 -14.09 -0.82 -54.73
N VAL A 935 -15.39 -1.04 -54.54
CA VAL A 935 -16.20 -2.08 -55.21
C VAL A 935 -17.52 -1.51 -55.74
N ALA A 936 -18.23 -2.31 -56.54
CA ALA A 936 -19.59 -1.99 -57.02
C ALA A 936 -20.65 -2.21 -55.92
N ASP A 937 -21.89 -1.81 -56.22
CA ASP A 937 -23.10 -2.14 -55.45
C ASP A 937 -23.03 -1.79 -53.94
N VAL A 938 -22.47 -0.62 -53.66
CA VAL A 938 -22.41 0.02 -52.33
C VAL A 938 -23.42 1.16 -52.26
N THR A 939 -24.21 1.18 -51.19
CA THR A 939 -25.09 2.32 -50.83
C THR A 939 -24.53 3.02 -49.60
N VAL A 940 -24.43 4.35 -49.63
CA VAL A 940 -24.10 5.19 -48.46
C VAL A 940 -25.18 6.28 -48.34
N LYS A 941 -25.82 6.41 -47.17
CA LYS A 941 -27.00 7.28 -47.00
C LYS A 941 -27.02 7.95 -45.63
N GLY A 942 -27.33 9.25 -45.60
CA GLY A 942 -27.67 10.02 -44.38
C GLY A 942 -26.50 10.69 -43.64
N PHE A 943 -25.25 10.37 -44.00
CA PHE A 943 -24.05 10.93 -43.35
C PHE A 943 -23.77 12.38 -43.74
N THR A 944 -23.24 13.14 -42.80
CA THR A 944 -22.42 14.33 -43.10
C THR A 944 -20.97 13.89 -43.26
N LEU A 945 -20.27 14.38 -44.28
CA LEU A 945 -18.85 14.09 -44.53
C LEU A 945 -18.03 15.38 -44.35
N GLN A 946 -16.91 15.30 -43.62
CA GLN A 946 -16.04 16.44 -43.30
C GLN A 946 -14.55 16.12 -43.51
#